data_AF-A0A3D3JML4-F1
#
_entry.id   AF-A0A3D3JML4-F1
#
_cell.length_a   1.000
_cell.length_b   1.000
_cell.length_c   1.000
_cell.angle_alpha   90.00
_cell.angle_beta   90.00
_cell.angle_gamma   90.00
#
_symmetry.space_group_name_H-M   'P 1'
#
loop_
_entity.id
_entity.type
_entity.pdbx_description
1 polymer ?
#
loop_
_entity_poly.entity_id
_entity_poly.type
_entity_poly.pdbx_seq_one_letter_code
_entity_poly.pdbx_strand_id
1 'polypeptide(L)'
;MAKRVKQFRLPAIKKEILRGDGAKGSPVADRVSDGFMVRETRVPASKKTVFKTYENGRDLLIAVCLQDIYDRGQGVVDPLPDSCEVMLDPYHDRLSSFHWFFHVDQFFGPAHHTPYPAAHSTAFPFLEHKKYSYTAPSPEEFGGLERYAWCFIWFNLDDVFRRGPACGINIGRAWPFPEEVTSWNHGTCPAVSTSYGTLYKGRGPVVVQVAHADVDGDKLVVEGTFEGKTAPEFQLLDPCGEAVRCRRSGKANNWRLRASLKGRQSGRYRLIPQAGRRVEPEYFAVDVILKPRPFTVGFTFDVGDDIMTSELPYTPEALAAEMKLMADTGFTRVHWVDRTPERLFLNPIAKVQKLFRETYRNCGDIMPLAAKLAKAEGLEFIGVHKTFDIAADRPGNPGERGKSVTSLRNVPLEARQCIRDNQAATMQLHPEWHQPSAEPVTKLCVYSREPIPEFKRSELRLWTSLNNRSFKPYRGKITIATRKVRRPHQVWTAAGTVPGAGTQTNWVLELSGLKVTDTYVVIDIRKDATFVHRTYALVEAYDATGRIVPNTIGTRGGDHRSGIMFYREWGPGWMNRSQFYLEDYRWGKGAHGLALKRHPNLPTLLEPSYDAAREVWLWHVHRILNTAADGLSIRTLCQHNNIPDYMLYAFAEPVRETFHSMYGRAVTPSWQDCERVRRIRGDFYTEFFRAAHKVTAAAGKKLIAHLEHGIEVPPQYDQRMEIHLDWPTWIREGLIDEGFIKNMGSQDPYIHENVLPLAKQHDTPMTICASNASSYISPRFIELTRALVEDARAAGFDGYIFYEAASFKYRNSENIPVWRKQAGEAYRAVTAVGDV
;
A
#
# COMPACT_ATOMS: atom_id res chain seq x y z
N MET A 1 16.50 -6.48 -21.34
CA MET A 1 17.44 -7.57 -20.99
C MET A 1 18.69 -6.99 -20.36
N ALA A 2 19.37 -7.72 -19.47
CA ALA A 2 20.67 -7.27 -18.96
C ALA A 2 21.77 -7.48 -20.01
N LYS A 3 22.53 -6.42 -20.32
CA LYS A 3 23.65 -6.48 -21.26
C LYS A 3 24.83 -7.23 -20.64
N ARG A 4 25.27 -8.30 -21.31
CA ARG A 4 26.41 -9.10 -20.84
C ARG A 4 27.73 -8.34 -21.01
N VAL A 5 28.52 -8.24 -19.96
CA VAL A 5 29.85 -7.60 -19.92
C VAL A 5 30.86 -8.47 -19.19
N LYS A 6 32.14 -8.42 -19.57
CA LYS A 6 33.19 -9.14 -18.84
C LYS A 6 33.45 -8.52 -17.45
N GLN A 7 33.35 -7.21 -17.35
CA GLN A 7 33.59 -6.45 -16.12
C GLN A 7 32.75 -5.17 -16.14
N PHE A 8 32.24 -4.76 -14.97
CA PHE A 8 31.56 -3.47 -14.82
C PHE A 8 32.59 -2.34 -14.82
N ARG A 9 32.62 -1.55 -15.90
CA ARG A 9 33.44 -0.35 -16.02
C ARG A 9 32.53 0.87 -15.94
N LEU A 10 32.34 1.41 -14.74
CA LEU A 10 31.37 2.48 -14.48
C LEU A 10 31.53 3.70 -15.42
N PRO A 11 32.75 4.21 -15.72
CA PRO A 11 32.90 5.31 -16.67
C PRO A 11 32.41 4.97 -18.08
N ALA A 12 32.61 3.73 -18.55
CA ALA A 12 32.13 3.29 -19.85
C ALA A 12 30.60 3.12 -19.87
N ILE A 13 30.02 2.62 -18.76
CA ILE A 13 28.57 2.50 -18.58
C ILE A 13 27.90 3.87 -18.56
N LYS A 14 28.45 4.83 -17.79
CA LYS A 14 27.98 6.22 -17.78
C LYS A 14 27.96 6.79 -19.19
N LYS A 15 29.10 6.65 -19.89
CA LYS A 15 29.26 7.10 -21.27
C LYS A 15 28.26 6.43 -22.22
N GLU A 16 27.98 5.14 -22.07
CA GLU A 16 27.01 4.41 -22.88
C GLU A 16 25.57 4.90 -22.62
N ILE A 17 25.17 5.04 -21.36
CA ILE A 17 23.82 5.48 -20.98
C ILE A 17 23.57 6.90 -21.52
N LEU A 18 24.55 7.80 -21.39
CA LEU A 18 24.47 9.16 -21.94
C LEU A 18 24.56 9.22 -23.47
N ARG A 19 25.15 8.21 -24.11
CA ARG A 19 25.34 8.17 -25.57
C ARG A 19 24.19 7.57 -26.36
N GLY A 20 23.20 6.95 -25.69
CA GLY A 20 21.99 6.33 -26.28
C GLY A 20 22.03 6.19 -27.81
N ASP A 21 22.50 5.04 -28.28
CA ASP A 21 23.07 4.80 -29.61
C ASP A 21 22.31 5.42 -30.82
N GLY A 22 22.91 6.45 -31.44
CA GLY A 22 22.95 6.56 -32.90
C GLY A 22 22.26 7.75 -33.62
N ALA A 23 22.73 8.99 -33.45
CA ALA A 23 22.91 9.97 -34.54
C ALA A 23 23.68 11.21 -34.05
N LYS A 24 24.75 11.61 -34.75
CA LYS A 24 25.31 12.96 -34.61
C LYS A 24 24.21 13.96 -35.01
N GLY A 25 23.77 14.81 -34.07
CA GLY A 25 22.91 15.96 -34.36
C GLY A 25 21.45 15.88 -33.89
N SER A 26 21.03 14.83 -33.17
CA SER A 26 19.74 14.82 -32.48
C SER A 26 19.98 14.95 -30.98
N PRO A 27 19.28 15.83 -30.24
CA PRO A 27 19.36 15.83 -28.79
C PRO A 27 19.05 14.40 -28.32
N VAL A 28 19.72 13.96 -27.24
CA VAL A 28 19.53 12.66 -26.55
C VAL A 28 18.05 12.37 -26.18
N ALA A 29 17.15 13.31 -26.48
CA ALA A 29 15.80 13.45 -26.00
C ALA A 29 14.79 12.39 -26.48
N ASP A 30 14.91 11.84 -27.70
CA ASP A 30 13.77 11.13 -28.32
C ASP A 30 14.01 9.66 -28.67
N ARG A 31 15.23 9.14 -28.49
CA ARG A 31 15.61 7.80 -28.97
C ARG A 31 16.56 7.08 -28.01
N VAL A 32 16.08 6.76 -26.81
CA VAL A 32 16.61 5.57 -26.11
C VAL A 32 16.10 4.34 -26.87
N SER A 33 16.67 4.08 -28.05
CA SER A 33 16.40 2.90 -28.86
C SER A 33 17.21 1.71 -28.35
N ASP A 34 16.45 0.66 -28.02
CA ASP A 34 16.74 -0.79 -28.12
C ASP A 34 16.28 -1.48 -26.83
N GLY A 35 14.96 -1.62 -26.70
CA GLY A 35 14.35 -2.36 -25.62
C GLY A 35 12.89 -2.01 -25.44
N PHE A 36 12.59 -0.94 -24.70
CA PHE A 36 11.25 -0.72 -24.15
C PHE A 36 11.02 0.76 -23.94
N MET A 37 10.34 1.40 -24.90
CA MET A 37 9.77 2.74 -24.75
C MET A 37 8.32 2.56 -24.33
N VAL A 38 7.90 3.21 -23.25
CA VAL A 38 6.48 3.52 -23.08
C VAL A 38 6.23 4.78 -23.89
N ARG A 39 5.63 4.62 -25.07
CA ARG A 39 5.08 5.75 -25.80
C ARG A 39 3.73 6.11 -25.18
N GLU A 40 3.55 7.40 -24.92
CA GLU A 40 2.26 8.09 -24.73
C GLU A 40 1.59 7.98 -23.34
N THR A 41 2.26 8.44 -22.29
CA THR A 41 1.51 9.06 -21.17
C THR A 41 1.19 10.51 -21.50
N ARG A 42 -0.04 10.95 -21.17
CA ARG A 42 -0.51 12.31 -21.47
C ARG A 42 0.31 13.39 -20.75
N VAL A 43 0.99 13.02 -19.67
CA VAL A 43 2.03 13.84 -19.05
C VAL A 43 3.36 13.08 -19.09
N PRO A 44 4.36 13.55 -19.85
CA PRO A 44 5.72 13.02 -19.74
C PRO A 44 6.33 13.43 -18.39
N ALA A 45 7.22 12.56 -17.93
CA ALA A 45 8.16 12.86 -16.86
C ALA A 45 8.80 14.26 -17.06
N SER A 46 8.65 15.18 -16.09
CA SER A 46 9.41 16.44 -16.01
C SER A 46 10.92 16.22 -15.89
N LYS A 47 11.36 15.15 -15.23
CA LYS A 47 12.77 14.78 -15.06
C LYS A 47 12.97 13.33 -15.50
N LYS A 48 14.00 13.13 -16.32
CA LYS A 48 14.25 11.83 -16.95
C LYS A 48 15.01 10.92 -15.98
N THR A 49 14.43 9.76 -15.70
CA THR A 49 15.13 8.62 -15.09
C THR A 49 15.49 7.66 -16.20
N VAL A 50 16.78 7.50 -16.48
CA VAL A 50 17.28 6.53 -17.46
C VAL A 50 17.99 5.44 -16.72
N PHE A 51 17.77 4.18 -17.08
CA PHE A 51 18.57 3.10 -16.53
C PHE A 51 18.94 2.07 -17.58
N LYS A 52 19.99 1.32 -17.30
CA LYS A 52 20.35 0.09 -18.01
C LYS A 52 20.72 -0.99 -17.01
N THR A 53 20.50 -2.24 -17.41
CA THR A 53 20.91 -3.41 -16.63
C THR A 53 22.06 -4.12 -17.33
N TYR A 54 23.03 -4.59 -16.56
CA TYR A 54 24.23 -5.27 -17.03
C TYR A 54 24.46 -6.54 -16.23
N GLU A 55 25.03 -7.59 -16.83
CA GLU A 55 25.38 -8.82 -16.12
C GLU A 55 26.76 -9.33 -16.52
N ASN A 56 27.48 -9.97 -15.59
CA ASN A 56 28.82 -10.55 -15.86
C ASN A 56 28.88 -12.06 -15.65
N GLY A 57 27.74 -12.75 -15.68
CA GLY A 57 27.59 -14.17 -15.37
C GLY A 57 27.48 -14.50 -13.89
N ARG A 58 27.80 -13.57 -12.98
CA ARG A 58 27.69 -13.75 -11.53
C ARG A 58 26.80 -12.69 -10.88
N ASP A 59 26.98 -11.45 -11.30
CA ASP A 59 26.32 -10.29 -10.71
C ASP A 59 25.44 -9.61 -11.76
N LEU A 60 24.32 -9.06 -11.28
CA LEU A 60 23.51 -8.08 -11.99
C LEU A 60 23.91 -6.69 -11.49
N LEU A 61 24.12 -5.75 -12.40
CA LEU A 61 24.25 -4.33 -12.12
C LEU A 61 23.04 -3.59 -12.71
N ILE A 62 22.34 -2.85 -11.85
CA ILE A 62 21.35 -1.85 -12.27
C ILE A 62 22.03 -0.48 -12.18
N ALA A 63 22.17 0.18 -13.33
CA ALA A 63 22.78 1.51 -13.43
C ALA A 63 21.70 2.52 -13.78
N VAL A 64 21.40 3.42 -12.84
CA VAL A 64 20.38 4.46 -12.94
C VAL A 64 21.06 5.82 -13.04
N CYS A 65 20.65 6.61 -14.02
CA CYS A 65 21.02 7.99 -14.25
C CYS A 65 19.81 8.86 -13.95
N LEU A 66 19.94 9.73 -12.97
CA LEU A 66 18.93 10.70 -12.59
C LEU A 66 19.37 12.05 -13.14
N GLN A 67 18.69 12.51 -14.18
CA GLN A 67 18.93 13.81 -14.76
C GLN A 67 18.20 14.88 -13.95
N ASP A 68 18.93 15.89 -13.51
CA ASP A 68 18.36 17.08 -12.87
C ASP A 68 18.54 18.27 -13.81
N ILE A 69 17.42 18.89 -14.17
CA ILE A 69 17.40 20.12 -14.95
C ILE A 69 17.54 21.25 -13.94
N TYR A 70 18.69 21.93 -13.96
CA TYR A 70 18.90 23.13 -13.16
C TYR A 70 18.07 24.26 -13.77
N ASP A 71 16.82 24.46 -13.32
CA ASP A 71 16.03 25.60 -13.76
C ASP A 71 16.53 26.87 -13.07
N ARG A 72 17.45 27.59 -13.73
CA ARG A 72 18.01 28.86 -13.23
C ARG A 72 16.95 29.95 -13.05
N GLY A 73 15.74 29.78 -13.60
CA GLY A 73 14.73 30.84 -13.66
C GLY A 73 13.95 31.07 -12.36
N GLN A 74 13.83 30.09 -11.47
CA GLN A 74 12.87 30.19 -10.35
C GLN A 74 13.48 30.54 -8.99
N GLY A 75 14.81 30.61 -8.85
CA GLY A 75 15.45 31.02 -7.58
C GLY A 75 15.19 30.08 -6.38
N VAL A 76 14.43 28.99 -6.56
CA VAL A 76 14.20 27.97 -5.54
C VAL A 76 15.34 26.97 -5.62
N VAL A 77 16.40 27.24 -4.86
CA VAL A 77 17.40 26.23 -4.52
C VAL A 77 16.74 25.35 -3.46
N ASP A 78 16.00 24.32 -3.87
CA ASP A 78 15.59 23.29 -2.92
C ASP A 78 16.60 22.12 -3.01
N PRO A 79 17.52 21.97 -2.04
CA PRO A 79 18.51 20.90 -2.01
C PRO A 79 17.89 19.59 -1.53
N LEU A 80 16.68 19.27 -1.98
CA LEU A 80 15.95 18.11 -1.49
C LEU A 80 16.30 16.86 -2.29
N PRO A 81 16.38 15.72 -1.60
CA PRO A 81 17.18 14.61 -2.04
C PRO A 81 16.49 13.79 -3.12
N ASP A 82 17.19 13.64 -4.23
CA ASP A 82 16.86 12.59 -5.18
C ASP A 82 17.13 11.25 -4.56
N SER A 83 16.07 10.46 -4.39
CA SER A 83 16.20 9.05 -4.06
C SER A 83 15.81 8.19 -5.25
N CYS A 84 16.62 7.16 -5.50
CA CYS A 84 16.37 6.12 -6.48
C CYS A 84 15.63 4.98 -5.79
N GLU A 85 14.46 4.63 -6.32
CA GLU A 85 13.68 3.49 -5.91
C GLU A 85 13.95 2.34 -6.88
N VAL A 86 14.31 1.18 -6.36
CA VAL A 86 14.44 -0.04 -7.17
C VAL A 86 13.59 -1.13 -6.56
N MET A 87 12.83 -1.81 -7.40
CA MET A 87 11.99 -2.92 -7.02
C MET A 87 12.27 -4.12 -7.91
N LEU A 88 12.31 -5.31 -7.30
CA LEU A 88 12.46 -6.57 -7.99
C LEU A 88 11.40 -7.56 -7.50
N ASP A 89 10.77 -8.28 -8.43
CA ASP A 89 9.89 -9.42 -8.17
C ASP A 89 10.54 -10.69 -8.75
N PRO A 90 11.36 -11.40 -7.96
CA PRO A 90 11.97 -12.65 -8.39
C PRO A 90 10.98 -13.75 -8.74
N TYR A 91 9.72 -13.68 -8.28
CA TYR A 91 8.68 -14.66 -8.58
C TYR A 91 7.99 -14.35 -9.91
N HIS A 92 8.05 -13.09 -10.33
CA HIS A 92 7.42 -12.60 -11.56
C HIS A 92 5.94 -12.98 -11.62
N ASP A 93 5.26 -12.89 -10.47
CA ASP A 93 3.85 -13.20 -10.31
C ASP A 93 3.02 -11.96 -10.01
N ARG A 94 3.65 -10.78 -9.94
CA ARG A 94 3.01 -9.48 -9.66
C ARG A 94 2.37 -9.39 -8.28
N LEU A 95 2.64 -10.34 -7.39
CA LEU A 95 2.14 -10.37 -6.01
C LEU A 95 3.20 -9.97 -4.99
N SER A 96 4.48 -10.00 -5.35
CA SER A 96 5.56 -9.67 -4.43
C SER A 96 6.53 -8.64 -4.96
N SER A 97 7.25 -8.02 -4.04
CA SER A 97 8.36 -7.15 -4.37
C SER A 97 9.40 -7.06 -3.26
N PHE A 98 10.64 -6.95 -3.67
CA PHE A 98 11.75 -6.50 -2.85
C PHE A 98 12.08 -5.09 -3.29
N HIS A 99 12.02 -4.13 -2.38
CA HIS A 99 12.03 -2.72 -2.70
C HIS A 99 13.10 -2.01 -1.86
N TRP A 100 13.98 -1.26 -2.53
CA TRP A 100 15.06 -0.49 -1.94
C TRP A 100 14.93 0.99 -2.29
N PHE A 101 15.23 1.86 -1.32
CA PHE A 101 15.35 3.30 -1.52
C PHE A 101 16.81 3.73 -1.29
N PHE A 102 17.43 4.28 -2.33
CA PHE A 102 18.80 4.76 -2.30
C PHE A 102 18.83 6.28 -2.34
N HIS A 103 19.52 6.91 -1.41
CA HIS A 103 19.68 8.36 -1.32
C HIS A 103 21.17 8.72 -1.22
N VAL A 104 21.54 9.94 -1.64
CA VAL A 104 22.93 10.46 -1.68
C VAL A 104 23.73 10.12 -0.41
N ASP A 105 23.13 10.28 0.78
CA ASP A 105 23.80 10.07 2.07
C ASP A 105 23.17 8.96 2.94
N GLN A 106 22.09 8.33 2.50
CA GLN A 106 21.33 7.37 3.30
C GLN A 106 20.82 6.20 2.45
N PHE A 107 20.84 5.01 3.02
CA PHE A 107 20.14 3.86 2.47
C PHE A 107 19.00 3.54 3.42
N PHE A 108 17.77 3.67 2.94
CA PHE A 108 16.63 3.17 3.70
C PHE A 108 16.50 1.69 3.35
N GLY A 109 16.68 0.86 4.38
CA GLY A 109 16.61 -0.59 4.31
C GLY A 109 15.38 -1.08 3.56
N PRO A 110 15.43 -2.30 3.01
CA PRO A 110 14.42 -2.70 2.06
C PRO A 110 13.03 -2.77 2.69
N ALA A 111 12.04 -2.24 1.97
CA ALA A 111 10.66 -2.62 2.16
C ALA A 111 10.42 -3.89 1.33
N HIS A 112 9.92 -4.96 1.94
CA HIS A 112 9.64 -6.19 1.20
C HIS A 112 8.16 -6.49 1.27
N HIS A 113 7.48 -6.61 0.13
CA HIS A 113 6.15 -7.21 0.08
C HIS A 113 6.24 -8.66 -0.38
N THR A 114 6.17 -9.61 0.56
CA THR A 114 6.28 -11.05 0.25
C THR A 114 5.16 -11.81 0.93
N PRO A 115 4.00 -11.98 0.30
CA PRO A 115 2.83 -12.60 0.93
C PRO A 115 2.91 -14.15 0.99
N TYR A 116 4.07 -14.72 0.66
CA TYR A 116 4.23 -16.17 0.53
C TYR A 116 4.37 -16.86 1.89
N PRO A 117 3.83 -18.09 2.04
CA PRO A 117 4.00 -18.88 3.28
C PRO A 117 5.48 -19.10 3.60
N ALA A 118 6.29 -19.33 2.57
CA ALA A 118 7.73 -19.56 2.73
C ALA A 118 8.44 -18.33 3.34
N ALA A 119 7.95 -17.11 3.10
CA ALA A 119 8.55 -15.87 3.63
C ALA A 119 8.42 -15.75 5.15
N HIS A 120 7.55 -16.56 5.76
CA HIS A 120 7.42 -16.68 7.21
C HIS A 120 8.54 -17.49 7.86
N SER A 121 9.48 -18.05 7.08
CA SER A 121 10.64 -18.77 7.59
C SER A 121 11.91 -17.93 7.57
N THR A 122 12.73 -18.04 8.61
CA THR A 122 14.10 -17.50 8.63
C THR A 122 15.02 -18.17 7.60
N ALA A 123 14.62 -19.32 7.06
CA ALA A 123 15.29 -19.97 5.94
C ALA A 123 14.98 -19.29 4.61
N PHE A 124 13.96 -18.43 4.55
CA PHE A 124 13.61 -17.74 3.32
C PHE A 124 14.74 -16.79 2.92
N PRO A 125 15.32 -16.98 1.73
CA PRO A 125 16.34 -16.06 1.25
C PRO A 125 15.63 -14.77 0.87
N PHE A 126 15.80 -13.69 1.63
CA PHE A 126 15.39 -12.38 1.13
C PHE A 126 16.39 -11.92 0.09
N LEU A 127 15.92 -11.28 -0.98
CA LEU A 127 16.84 -10.68 -1.94
C LEU A 127 17.53 -9.50 -1.25
N GLU A 128 18.85 -9.46 -1.34
CA GLU A 128 19.69 -8.39 -0.80
C GLU A 128 20.58 -7.84 -1.92
N HIS A 129 20.88 -6.55 -1.88
CA HIS A 129 21.89 -5.98 -2.76
C HIS A 129 23.29 -6.32 -2.20
N LYS A 130 24.25 -6.62 -3.06
CA LYS A 130 25.64 -6.90 -2.66
C LYS A 130 26.38 -5.63 -2.22
N LYS A 131 26.15 -4.55 -2.97
CA LYS A 131 26.67 -3.21 -2.71
C LYS A 131 25.90 -2.21 -3.58
N TYR A 132 26.04 -0.94 -3.26
CA TYR A 132 25.58 0.15 -4.11
C TYR A 132 26.62 1.28 -4.11
N SER A 133 26.51 2.19 -5.08
CA SER A 133 27.24 3.44 -5.13
C SER A 133 26.27 4.50 -5.62
N TYR A 134 26.16 5.60 -4.88
CA TYR A 134 25.37 6.75 -5.24
C TYR A 134 26.32 7.94 -5.37
N THR A 135 26.38 8.59 -6.52
CA THR A 135 27.17 9.82 -6.71
C THR A 135 26.26 11.02 -6.78
N ALA A 136 26.55 12.02 -5.96
CA ALA A 136 25.85 13.31 -5.99
C ALA A 136 25.93 13.97 -7.38
N PRO A 137 24.99 14.87 -7.71
CA PRO A 137 24.99 15.55 -8.99
C PRO A 137 26.28 16.38 -9.20
N SER A 138 26.99 16.19 -10.32
CA SER A 138 28.18 16.97 -10.67
C SER A 138 28.04 17.68 -12.03
N PRO A 139 28.33 18.99 -12.15
CA PRO A 139 28.31 19.71 -13.43
C PRO A 139 29.45 19.33 -14.39
N GLU A 140 30.55 18.81 -13.84
CA GLU A 140 31.85 18.76 -14.52
C GLU A 140 32.02 17.56 -15.48
N GLU A 141 31.18 16.53 -15.41
CA GLU A 141 31.46 15.29 -16.16
C GLU A 141 31.36 15.47 -17.69
N PHE A 142 30.58 16.45 -18.23
CA PHE A 142 30.38 16.58 -19.69
C PHE A 142 30.15 18.01 -20.25
N GLY A 143 30.48 19.08 -19.51
CA GLY A 143 30.55 20.45 -20.07
C GLY A 143 29.21 21.13 -20.41
N GLY A 144 28.09 20.68 -19.81
CA GLY A 144 26.76 21.26 -19.98
C GLY A 144 26.14 21.82 -18.68
N LEU A 145 24.96 22.43 -18.76
CA LEU A 145 24.21 22.95 -17.61
C LEU A 145 23.46 21.86 -16.81
N GLU A 146 23.38 20.65 -17.35
CA GLU A 146 22.65 19.54 -16.74
C GLU A 146 23.49 18.86 -15.65
N ARG A 147 22.83 18.47 -14.55
CA ARG A 147 23.47 17.72 -13.47
C ARG A 147 22.95 16.29 -13.49
N TYR A 148 23.84 15.34 -13.29
CA TYR A 148 23.49 13.92 -13.27
C TYR A 148 23.89 13.31 -11.95
N ALA A 149 22.92 12.71 -11.25
CA ALA A 149 23.21 11.76 -10.17
C ALA A 149 23.23 10.34 -10.75
N TRP A 150 24.10 9.49 -10.19
CA TRP A 150 24.21 8.10 -10.61
C TRP A 150 23.98 7.18 -9.43
N CYS A 151 23.13 6.18 -9.63
CA CYS A 151 22.94 5.08 -8.69
C CYS A 151 23.31 3.77 -9.37
N PHE A 152 24.34 3.09 -8.85
CA PHE A 152 24.77 1.78 -9.30
C PHE A 152 24.48 0.76 -8.21
N ILE A 153 23.73 -0.29 -8.51
CA ILE A 153 23.28 -1.27 -7.53
C ILE A 153 23.61 -2.67 -8.04
N TRP A 154 24.30 -3.45 -7.22
CA TRP A 154 24.71 -4.80 -7.56
C TRP A 154 23.88 -5.83 -6.82
N PHE A 155 23.43 -6.84 -7.54
CA PHE A 155 22.74 -8.02 -6.99
C PHE A 155 23.49 -9.28 -7.41
N ASN A 156 23.33 -10.34 -6.64
CA ASN A 156 23.69 -11.67 -7.11
C ASN A 156 22.70 -12.09 -8.19
N LEU A 157 23.21 -12.47 -9.36
CA LEU A 157 22.38 -12.82 -10.51
C LEU A 157 21.50 -14.04 -10.22
N ASP A 158 22.00 -15.02 -9.48
CA ASP A 158 21.24 -16.22 -9.15
C ASP A 158 20.11 -15.92 -8.17
N ASP A 159 20.28 -14.97 -7.25
CA ASP A 159 19.22 -14.57 -6.31
C ASP A 159 18.08 -13.82 -7.02
N VAL A 160 18.41 -12.96 -7.99
CA VAL A 160 17.41 -12.23 -8.80
C VAL A 160 16.56 -13.18 -9.64
N PHE A 161 17.17 -14.25 -10.17
CA PHE A 161 16.53 -15.21 -11.09
C PHE A 161 16.30 -16.59 -10.48
N ARG A 162 16.22 -16.67 -9.14
CA ARG A 162 16.13 -17.96 -8.42
C ARG A 162 14.84 -18.74 -8.67
N ARG A 163 13.78 -18.09 -9.15
CA ARG A 163 12.48 -18.74 -9.47
C ARG A 163 12.26 -18.94 -10.97
N GLY A 164 13.15 -18.46 -11.81
CA GLY A 164 13.01 -18.60 -13.25
C GLY A 164 13.85 -17.61 -14.04
N PRO A 165 13.77 -17.66 -15.37
CA PRO A 165 14.55 -16.78 -16.25
C PRO A 165 13.99 -15.36 -16.34
N ALA A 166 12.90 -15.04 -15.65
CA ALA A 166 12.27 -13.72 -15.61
C ALA A 166 12.18 -13.22 -14.16
N CYS A 167 12.28 -11.91 -14.00
CA CYS A 167 12.15 -11.20 -12.74
C CYS A 167 11.41 -9.90 -13.04
N GLY A 168 10.32 -9.61 -12.33
CA GLY A 168 9.70 -8.30 -12.42
C GLY A 168 10.69 -7.22 -11.94
N ILE A 169 10.73 -6.08 -12.61
CA ILE A 169 11.57 -4.95 -12.23
C ILE A 169 10.78 -3.67 -12.38
N ASN A 170 10.95 -2.78 -11.41
CA ASN A 170 10.53 -1.39 -11.52
C ASN A 170 11.62 -0.49 -10.93
N ILE A 171 11.82 0.68 -11.54
CA ILE A 171 12.76 1.69 -11.08
C ILE A 171 12.00 3.00 -11.08
N GLY A 172 12.00 3.67 -9.93
CA GLY A 172 11.36 4.95 -9.72
C GLY A 172 12.32 6.00 -9.19
N ARG A 173 11.90 7.26 -9.25
CA ARG A 173 12.45 8.33 -8.42
C ARG A 173 11.46 8.53 -7.28
N ALA A 174 11.91 8.31 -6.05
CA ALA A 174 11.12 8.69 -4.89
C ALA A 174 11.47 10.14 -4.56
N TRP A 175 10.56 11.04 -4.88
CA TRP A 175 10.69 12.46 -4.56
C TRP A 175 9.60 12.81 -3.51
N PRO A 176 9.93 13.56 -2.43
CA PRO A 176 8.94 13.90 -1.41
C PRO A 176 7.80 14.76 -1.97
N PHE A 177 8.02 15.39 -3.13
CA PHE A 177 7.02 16.01 -3.96
C PHE A 177 6.72 15.05 -5.12
N PRO A 178 5.51 14.47 -5.25
CA PRO A 178 5.17 13.48 -6.27
C PRO A 178 4.98 14.13 -7.64
N GLU A 179 5.79 15.14 -7.98
CA GLU A 179 5.80 15.69 -9.33
C GLU A 179 6.07 14.57 -10.35
N GLU A 180 6.70 13.49 -9.88
CA GLU A 180 7.00 12.29 -10.65
C GLU A 180 7.17 11.07 -9.74
N VAL A 181 6.14 10.25 -9.57
CA VAL A 181 6.41 8.81 -9.41
C VAL A 181 6.63 8.27 -10.82
N THR A 182 7.77 8.61 -11.41
CA THR A 182 8.19 8.06 -12.71
C THR A 182 8.78 6.68 -12.47
N SER A 183 7.90 5.75 -12.11
CA SER A 183 8.23 4.34 -12.19
C SER A 183 8.33 3.96 -13.66
N TRP A 184 9.25 3.05 -14.00
CA TRP A 184 9.46 2.50 -15.35
C TRP A 184 8.20 1.84 -15.95
N ASN A 185 7.07 1.80 -15.23
CA ASN A 185 5.76 1.33 -15.70
C ASN A 185 4.55 2.14 -15.17
N HIS A 186 4.66 3.47 -15.11
CA HIS A 186 3.52 4.39 -14.98
C HIS A 186 2.44 4.05 -13.93
N GLY A 187 2.56 4.69 -12.78
CA GLY A 187 1.46 4.83 -11.83
C GLY A 187 1.71 6.07 -10.99
N THR A 188 0.68 6.90 -10.77
CA THR A 188 0.68 7.98 -9.78
C THR A 188 0.54 7.46 -8.35
N CYS A 189 0.63 6.14 -8.17
CA CYS A 189 0.62 5.47 -6.88
C CYS A 189 2.04 5.05 -6.47
N PRO A 190 2.31 4.79 -5.18
CA PRO A 190 3.49 4.04 -4.76
C PRO A 190 3.64 2.82 -5.67
N ALA A 191 4.86 2.52 -6.09
CA ALA A 191 5.07 1.45 -7.04
C ALA A 191 4.54 0.12 -6.47
N VAL A 192 3.73 -0.57 -7.27
CA VAL A 192 3.01 -1.80 -6.89
C VAL A 192 3.50 -2.93 -7.78
N SER A 193 3.55 -4.14 -7.24
CA SER A 193 4.08 -5.33 -7.94
C SER A 193 3.33 -5.64 -9.23
N THR A 194 2.08 -5.19 -9.35
CA THR A 194 1.23 -5.30 -10.54
C THR A 194 1.75 -4.53 -11.74
N SER A 195 2.50 -3.43 -11.54
CA SER A 195 3.05 -2.62 -12.61
C SER A 195 4.52 -2.92 -12.90
N TYR A 196 4.99 -4.16 -12.79
CA TYR A 196 6.40 -4.46 -13.07
C TYR A 196 6.61 -4.84 -14.53
N GLY A 197 7.71 -4.37 -15.10
CA GLY A 197 8.17 -4.82 -16.41
C GLY A 197 9.12 -5.98 -16.18
N THR A 198 9.65 -6.58 -17.24
CA THR A 198 10.34 -7.86 -17.09
C THR A 198 11.84 -7.78 -17.38
N LEU A 199 12.64 -8.18 -16.40
CA LEU A 199 14.05 -8.47 -16.56
C LEU A 199 14.24 -9.96 -16.90
N TYR A 200 15.10 -10.29 -17.86
CA TYR A 200 15.34 -11.66 -18.32
C TYR A 200 16.81 -12.09 -18.19
N LYS A 201 17.04 -13.36 -17.83
CA LYS A 201 18.35 -14.03 -17.82
C LYS A 201 18.57 -14.79 -19.13
N GLY A 202 19.68 -14.53 -19.82
CA GLY A 202 20.05 -15.25 -21.04
C GLY A 202 19.36 -14.73 -22.30
N ARG A 203 18.80 -15.61 -23.14
CA ARG A 203 18.11 -15.23 -24.38
C ARG A 203 16.77 -14.57 -24.04
N GLY A 204 16.54 -13.40 -24.61
CA GLY A 204 15.41 -12.55 -24.26
C GLY A 204 14.12 -12.97 -24.92
N PRO A 205 13.03 -12.30 -24.52
CA PRO A 205 11.76 -12.40 -25.21
C PRO A 205 11.93 -11.88 -26.64
N VAL A 206 10.96 -12.19 -27.48
CA VAL A 206 10.83 -11.43 -28.72
C VAL A 206 10.27 -10.07 -28.39
N VAL A 207 10.89 -9.02 -28.91
CA VAL A 207 10.31 -7.69 -28.82
C VAL A 207 9.31 -7.54 -29.95
N VAL A 208 8.06 -7.26 -29.59
CA VAL A 208 7.08 -6.67 -30.50
C VAL A 208 7.10 -5.17 -30.23
N GLN A 209 6.98 -4.35 -31.27
CA GLN A 209 6.79 -2.92 -31.09
C GLN A 209 5.49 -2.50 -31.78
N VAL A 210 4.69 -1.68 -31.12
CA VAL A 210 3.59 -0.94 -31.76
C VAL A 210 4.16 0.39 -32.22
N ALA A 211 4.13 0.62 -33.52
CA ALA A 211 4.56 1.88 -34.12
C ALA A 211 3.43 2.91 -34.09
N HIS A 212 2.18 2.44 -34.23
CA HIS A 212 0.99 3.27 -34.34
C HIS A 212 -0.26 2.48 -33.95
N ALA A 213 -1.19 3.11 -33.22
CA ALA A 213 -2.53 2.60 -32.96
C ALA A 213 -3.52 3.76 -33.16
N ASP A 214 -4.59 3.52 -33.90
CA ASP A 214 -5.58 4.56 -34.23
C ASP A 214 -6.99 3.97 -34.38
N VAL A 215 -7.99 4.81 -34.12
CA VAL A 215 -9.41 4.49 -34.24
C VAL A 215 -9.98 5.29 -35.40
N ASP A 216 -10.22 4.61 -36.52
CA ASP A 216 -10.85 5.17 -37.72
C ASP A 216 -12.31 4.74 -37.78
N GLY A 217 -13.19 5.61 -37.27
CA GLY A 217 -14.63 5.34 -37.16
C GLY A 217 -14.91 4.11 -36.27
N ASP A 218 -15.42 3.04 -36.87
CA ASP A 218 -15.72 1.78 -36.19
C ASP A 218 -14.60 0.74 -36.31
N LYS A 219 -13.36 1.16 -36.59
CA LYS A 219 -12.22 0.26 -36.78
C LYS A 219 -11.05 0.65 -35.91
N LEU A 220 -10.49 -0.34 -35.21
CA LEU A 220 -9.18 -0.21 -34.58
C LEU A 220 -8.12 -0.70 -35.57
N VAL A 221 -7.14 0.16 -35.83
CA VAL A 221 -5.96 -0.16 -36.63
C VAL A 221 -4.74 -0.10 -35.73
N VAL A 222 -3.99 -1.21 -35.65
CA VAL A 222 -2.72 -1.26 -34.92
C VAL A 222 -1.62 -1.72 -35.87
N GLU A 223 -0.52 -0.99 -35.91
CA GLU A 223 0.63 -1.26 -36.76
C GLU A 223 1.90 -1.36 -35.94
N GLY A 224 2.80 -2.25 -36.35
CA GLY A 224 4.00 -2.50 -35.57
C GLY A 224 5.05 -3.33 -36.28
N THR A 225 6.15 -3.55 -35.57
CA THR A 225 7.28 -4.37 -36.01
C THR A 225 7.46 -5.58 -35.11
N PHE A 226 8.21 -6.57 -35.59
CA PHE A 226 8.53 -7.79 -34.83
C PHE A 226 9.97 -8.25 -35.08
N GLU A 227 10.68 -8.59 -34.00
CA GLU A 227 12.02 -9.18 -34.05
C GLU A 227 11.99 -10.69 -34.36
N GLY A 228 11.65 -11.04 -35.59
CA GLY A 228 11.68 -12.43 -36.04
C GLY A 228 11.34 -12.60 -37.50
N LYS A 229 11.57 -13.82 -38.04
CA LYS A 229 11.26 -14.15 -39.45
C LYS A 229 9.76 -14.22 -39.73
N THR A 230 8.90 -14.28 -38.72
CA THR A 230 7.45 -14.41 -38.85
C THR A 230 6.79 -13.77 -37.65
N ALA A 231 6.02 -12.70 -37.86
CA ALA A 231 5.20 -12.08 -36.82
C ALA A 231 4.24 -13.10 -36.17
N PRO A 232 3.99 -12.98 -34.85
CA PRO A 232 3.10 -13.89 -34.14
C PRO A 232 1.65 -13.70 -34.59
N GLU A 233 0.80 -14.65 -34.23
CA GLU A 233 -0.63 -14.36 -34.21
C GLU A 233 -0.93 -13.38 -33.08
N PHE A 234 -2.04 -12.66 -33.19
CA PHE A 234 -2.44 -11.72 -32.15
C PHE A 234 -3.87 -12.00 -31.73
N GLN A 235 -4.11 -11.99 -30.43
CA GLN A 235 -5.44 -11.99 -29.84
C GLN A 235 -5.74 -10.58 -29.36
N LEU A 236 -6.77 -9.94 -29.91
CA LEU A 236 -7.28 -8.69 -29.40
C LEU A 236 -8.43 -8.98 -28.42
N LEU A 237 -8.33 -8.49 -27.20
CA LEU A 237 -9.41 -8.51 -26.21
C LEU A 237 -10.03 -7.12 -26.09
N ASP A 238 -11.36 -7.05 -26.01
CA ASP A 238 -12.07 -5.80 -25.71
C ASP A 238 -12.07 -5.48 -24.20
N PRO A 239 -12.67 -4.36 -23.78
CA PRO A 239 -12.74 -3.99 -22.37
C PRO A 239 -13.56 -4.95 -21.49
N CYS A 240 -14.39 -5.83 -22.06
CA CYS A 240 -15.06 -6.94 -21.34
C CYS A 240 -14.18 -8.20 -21.24
N GLY A 241 -12.98 -8.19 -21.85
CA GLY A 241 -12.14 -9.38 -21.97
C GLY A 241 -12.58 -10.35 -23.06
N GLU A 242 -13.50 -9.95 -23.95
CA GLU A 242 -13.95 -10.80 -25.05
C GLU A 242 -13.01 -10.71 -26.25
N ALA A 243 -12.80 -11.83 -26.94
CA ALA A 243 -12.00 -11.86 -28.15
C ALA A 243 -12.66 -11.06 -29.29
N VAL A 244 -11.90 -10.13 -29.87
CA VAL A 244 -12.29 -9.34 -31.02
C VAL A 244 -11.66 -9.93 -32.28
N ARG A 245 -12.50 -10.23 -33.26
CA ARG A 245 -12.02 -10.74 -34.55
C ARG A 245 -11.18 -9.68 -35.25
N CYS A 246 -9.92 -10.00 -35.48
CA CYS A 246 -8.99 -9.14 -36.19
C CYS A 246 -8.55 -9.75 -37.53
N ARG A 247 -8.25 -8.90 -38.52
CA ARG A 247 -7.56 -9.28 -39.75
C ARG A 247 -6.14 -8.75 -39.69
N ARG A 248 -5.17 -9.66 -39.75
CA ARG A 248 -3.75 -9.33 -39.87
C ARG A 248 -3.37 -9.21 -41.34
N SER A 249 -2.55 -8.22 -41.66
CA SER A 249 -1.91 -8.00 -42.95
C SER A 249 -0.47 -7.53 -42.73
N GLY A 250 0.33 -7.44 -43.78
CA GLY A 250 1.71 -6.96 -43.72
C GLY A 250 2.78 -8.03 -44.01
N LYS A 251 4.05 -7.63 -43.97
CA LYS A 251 5.21 -8.50 -44.20
C LYS A 251 5.64 -9.19 -42.90
N ALA A 252 6.57 -10.13 -42.98
CA ALA A 252 7.10 -10.87 -41.83
C ALA A 252 7.49 -10.00 -40.62
N ASN A 253 8.13 -8.85 -40.87
CA ASN A 253 8.69 -7.99 -39.82
C ASN A 253 7.84 -6.74 -39.56
N ASN A 254 6.82 -6.47 -40.39
CA ASN A 254 5.94 -5.30 -40.30
C ASN A 254 4.50 -5.78 -40.40
N TRP A 255 3.75 -5.66 -39.31
CA TRP A 255 2.39 -6.17 -39.22
C TRP A 255 1.40 -5.02 -39.09
N ARG A 256 0.20 -5.25 -39.62
CA ARG A 256 -0.96 -4.38 -39.49
C ARG A 256 -2.16 -5.21 -39.10
N LEU A 257 -2.76 -4.87 -37.97
CA LEU A 257 -3.97 -5.46 -37.45
C LEU A 257 -5.14 -4.51 -37.64
N ARG A 258 -6.26 -5.02 -38.15
CA ARG A 258 -7.52 -4.29 -38.25
C ARG A 258 -8.61 -5.07 -37.55
N ALA A 259 -9.33 -4.43 -36.63
CA ALA A 259 -10.46 -5.00 -35.92
C ALA A 259 -11.68 -4.10 -36.06
N SER A 260 -12.87 -4.70 -36.18
CA SER A 260 -14.13 -3.94 -36.14
C SER A 260 -14.55 -3.73 -34.69
N LEU A 261 -14.91 -2.49 -34.38
CA LEU A 261 -15.41 -2.00 -33.09
C LEU A 261 -16.93 -1.84 -33.11
N LYS A 262 -17.61 -2.27 -34.19
CA LYS A 262 -19.07 -2.17 -34.29
C LYS A 262 -19.73 -2.97 -33.17
N GLY A 263 -20.55 -2.28 -32.37
CA GLY A 263 -21.22 -2.87 -31.20
C GLY A 263 -20.31 -3.10 -30.00
N ARG A 264 -19.06 -2.63 -30.05
CA ARG A 264 -18.13 -2.68 -28.91
C ARG A 264 -18.21 -1.38 -28.10
N GLN A 265 -17.53 -1.37 -26.96
CA GLN A 265 -17.57 -0.28 -25.99
C GLN A 265 -16.23 0.46 -25.86
N SER A 266 -16.29 1.66 -25.29
CA SER A 266 -15.12 2.46 -24.92
C SER A 266 -14.32 1.79 -23.78
N GLY A 267 -13.01 2.07 -23.75
CA GLY A 267 -12.06 1.64 -22.74
C GLY A 267 -10.84 0.96 -23.34
N ARG A 268 -10.11 0.24 -22.49
CA ARG A 268 -8.86 -0.41 -22.86
C ARG A 268 -9.04 -1.74 -23.59
N TYR A 269 -8.52 -1.81 -24.82
CA TYR A 269 -8.33 -3.03 -25.57
C TYR A 269 -6.93 -3.59 -25.32
N ARG A 270 -6.80 -4.91 -25.28
CA ARG A 270 -5.52 -5.58 -25.01
C ARG A 270 -5.13 -6.45 -26.20
N LEU A 271 -4.00 -6.14 -26.82
CA LEU A 271 -3.44 -6.90 -27.93
C LEU A 271 -2.35 -7.85 -27.42
N ILE A 272 -2.67 -9.14 -27.38
CA ILE A 272 -1.82 -10.20 -26.83
C ILE A 272 -1.13 -10.95 -27.98
N PRO A 273 0.20 -10.88 -28.12
CA PRO A 273 0.94 -11.67 -29.09
C PRO A 273 0.96 -13.16 -28.69
N GLN A 274 0.49 -14.01 -29.59
CA GLN A 274 0.49 -15.47 -29.48
C GLN A 274 1.73 -16.02 -30.20
N ALA A 275 2.81 -16.23 -29.44
CA ALA A 275 4.04 -16.82 -29.95
C ALA A 275 4.39 -18.10 -29.18
N GLY A 276 4.98 -19.09 -29.86
CA GLY A 276 5.55 -20.29 -29.21
C GLY A 276 6.79 -20.01 -28.34
N ARG A 277 7.14 -18.75 -28.11
CA ARG A 277 8.22 -18.27 -27.23
C ARG A 277 7.74 -16.99 -26.52
N ARG A 278 8.37 -16.62 -25.40
CA ARG A 278 8.03 -15.42 -24.64
C ARG A 278 8.15 -14.15 -25.49
N VAL A 279 7.22 -13.21 -25.32
CA VAL A 279 7.14 -11.93 -26.04
C VAL A 279 7.06 -10.80 -25.04
N GLU A 280 7.65 -9.65 -25.37
CA GLU A 280 7.59 -8.45 -24.54
C GLU A 280 7.20 -7.22 -25.40
N PRO A 281 6.29 -6.35 -24.93
CA PRO A 281 5.46 -6.56 -23.73
C PRO A 281 4.52 -7.76 -23.88
N GLU A 282 4.06 -8.32 -22.75
CA GLU A 282 3.11 -9.45 -22.74
C GLU A 282 1.78 -9.12 -23.42
N TYR A 283 1.40 -7.83 -23.41
CA TYR A 283 0.32 -7.28 -24.22
C TYR A 283 0.55 -5.79 -24.49
N PHE A 284 -0.13 -5.26 -25.50
CA PHE A 284 -0.25 -3.81 -25.71
C PHE A 284 -1.64 -3.34 -25.30
N ALA A 285 -1.69 -2.26 -24.54
CA ALA A 285 -2.94 -1.57 -24.25
C ALA A 285 -3.21 -0.54 -25.36
N VAL A 286 -4.45 -0.48 -25.82
CA VAL A 286 -4.94 0.61 -26.68
C VAL A 286 -6.24 1.14 -26.07
N ASP A 287 -6.23 2.41 -25.69
CA ASP A 287 -7.42 3.07 -25.16
C ASP A 287 -8.29 3.56 -26.31
N VAL A 288 -9.54 3.10 -26.35
CA VAL A 288 -10.48 3.37 -27.44
C VAL A 288 -11.67 4.14 -26.86
N ILE A 289 -11.97 5.31 -27.43
CA ILE A 289 -13.13 6.12 -27.06
C ILE A 289 -14.11 6.12 -28.23
N LEU A 290 -15.18 5.32 -28.13
CA LEU A 290 -16.20 5.19 -29.18
C LEU A 290 -17.35 6.18 -29.00
N LYS A 291 -17.76 6.37 -27.74
CA LYS A 291 -18.78 7.33 -27.34
C LYS A 291 -18.36 7.98 -26.02
N PRO A 292 -18.53 9.30 -25.86
CA PRO A 292 -18.48 9.93 -24.56
C PRO A 292 -19.51 9.27 -23.63
N ARG A 293 -19.10 9.00 -22.40
CA ARG A 293 -19.98 8.57 -21.31
C ARG A 293 -19.97 9.66 -20.24
N PRO A 294 -21.07 9.83 -19.47
CA PRO A 294 -21.02 10.65 -18.27
C PRO A 294 -19.83 10.22 -17.42
N PHE A 295 -19.00 11.19 -17.01
CA PHE A 295 -17.79 10.93 -16.26
C PHE A 295 -17.86 11.71 -14.96
N THR A 296 -17.93 11.00 -13.84
CA THR A 296 -18.05 11.62 -12.52
C THR A 296 -16.72 12.19 -12.10
N VAL A 297 -16.70 13.46 -11.67
CA VAL A 297 -15.53 14.04 -11.01
C VAL A 297 -15.94 14.44 -9.60
N GLY A 298 -15.27 13.86 -8.61
CA GLY A 298 -15.64 14.04 -7.21
C GLY A 298 -14.46 14.12 -6.26
N PHE A 299 -14.78 14.23 -4.97
CA PHE A 299 -13.80 14.36 -3.91
C PHE A 299 -14.16 13.53 -2.69
N THR A 300 -13.15 13.00 -2.00
CA THR A 300 -13.34 12.49 -0.64
C THR A 300 -13.18 13.60 0.39
N PHE A 301 -14.09 13.63 1.34
CA PHE A 301 -14.17 14.65 2.38
C PHE A 301 -14.04 14.00 3.76
N ASP A 302 -12.98 14.34 4.50
CA ASP A 302 -12.81 13.94 5.89
C ASP A 302 -12.84 15.19 6.77
N VAL A 303 -14.03 15.50 7.29
CA VAL A 303 -14.30 16.74 8.05
C VAL A 303 -13.30 16.99 9.18
N GLY A 304 -12.73 15.92 9.74
CA GLY A 304 -11.72 16.06 10.78
C GLY A 304 -10.42 16.66 10.28
N ASP A 305 -9.98 16.25 9.09
CA ASP A 305 -8.78 16.77 8.46
C ASP A 305 -9.01 18.21 7.95
N ASP A 306 -10.20 18.52 7.45
CA ASP A 306 -10.59 19.89 7.05
C ASP A 306 -10.65 20.89 8.24
N ILE A 307 -11.14 20.45 9.41
CA ILE A 307 -11.10 21.25 10.65
C ILE A 307 -9.67 21.46 11.13
N MET A 308 -8.83 20.41 11.11
CA MET A 308 -7.43 20.51 11.52
C MET A 308 -6.63 21.43 10.61
N THR A 309 -6.82 21.33 9.30
CA THR A 309 -6.05 22.11 8.32
C THR A 309 -6.49 23.57 8.22
N SER A 310 -7.76 23.88 8.48
CA SER A 310 -8.27 25.27 8.51
C SER A 310 -8.10 25.93 9.88
N GLU A 311 -7.94 25.13 10.94
CA GLU A 311 -7.94 25.58 12.34
C GLU A 311 -9.20 26.38 12.76
N LEU A 312 -10.34 26.15 12.08
CA LEU A 312 -11.61 26.84 12.30
C LEU A 312 -12.78 25.86 12.45
N PRO A 313 -13.79 26.18 13.29
CA PRO A 313 -15.00 25.39 13.37
C PRO A 313 -15.90 25.64 12.15
N TYR A 314 -16.71 24.65 11.77
CA TYR A 314 -17.76 24.88 10.77
C TYR A 314 -18.92 25.69 11.35
N THR A 315 -19.52 26.51 10.48
CA THR A 315 -20.88 27.03 10.61
C THR A 315 -21.71 26.50 9.44
N PRO A 316 -23.05 26.52 9.50
CA PRO A 316 -23.89 26.17 8.35
C PRO A 316 -23.54 26.96 7.08
N GLU A 317 -23.21 28.24 7.20
CA GLU A 317 -22.86 29.13 6.09
C GLU A 317 -21.51 28.73 5.49
N ALA A 318 -20.51 28.45 6.32
CA ALA A 318 -19.20 28.00 5.85
C ALA A 318 -19.29 26.65 5.12
N LEU A 319 -20.11 25.73 5.63
CA LEU A 319 -20.35 24.44 4.99
C LEU A 319 -21.12 24.59 3.68
N ALA A 320 -22.11 25.49 3.62
CA ALA A 320 -22.86 25.79 2.40
C ALA A 320 -21.94 26.40 1.33
N ALA A 321 -21.13 27.39 1.71
CA ALA A 321 -20.12 27.99 0.85
C ALA A 321 -19.13 26.96 0.33
N GLU A 322 -18.86 25.90 1.09
CA GLU A 322 -17.96 24.84 0.67
C GLU A 322 -18.60 23.92 -0.37
N MET A 323 -19.85 23.49 -0.17
CA MET A 323 -20.58 22.75 -1.20
C MET A 323 -20.70 23.58 -2.49
N LYS A 324 -20.99 24.88 -2.34
CA LYS A 324 -21.04 25.81 -3.46
C LYS A 324 -19.69 25.93 -4.17
N LEU A 325 -18.57 26.08 -3.45
CA LEU A 325 -17.24 26.14 -4.04
C LEU A 325 -16.95 24.88 -4.89
N MET A 326 -17.35 23.70 -4.40
CA MET A 326 -17.17 22.45 -5.14
C MET A 326 -18.02 22.43 -6.42
N ALA A 327 -19.31 22.77 -6.32
CA ALA A 327 -20.22 22.83 -7.45
C ALA A 327 -19.78 23.86 -8.50
N ASP A 328 -19.41 25.07 -8.07
CA ASP A 328 -18.91 26.15 -8.95
C ASP A 328 -17.58 25.78 -9.64
N THR A 329 -16.83 24.81 -9.08
CA THR A 329 -15.61 24.27 -9.69
C THR A 329 -15.92 23.15 -10.70
N GLY A 330 -17.17 22.70 -10.79
CA GLY A 330 -17.65 21.66 -11.70
C GLY A 330 -17.57 20.24 -11.13
N PHE A 331 -17.35 20.07 -9.83
CA PHE A 331 -17.50 18.76 -9.21
C PHE A 331 -18.96 18.33 -9.25
N THR A 332 -19.19 17.03 -9.40
CA THR A 332 -20.54 16.46 -9.42
C THR A 332 -20.82 15.56 -8.23
N ARG A 333 -19.79 15.17 -7.46
CA ARG A 333 -19.93 14.23 -6.34
C ARG A 333 -19.03 14.54 -5.14
N VAL A 334 -19.55 14.28 -3.95
CA VAL A 334 -18.81 14.29 -2.68
C VAL A 334 -18.92 12.92 -1.99
N HIS A 335 -17.77 12.33 -1.66
CA HIS A 335 -17.64 11.14 -0.82
C HIS A 335 -17.32 11.56 0.63
N TRP A 336 -18.34 11.64 1.48
CA TRP A 336 -18.24 12.18 2.84
C TRP A 336 -17.96 11.10 3.89
N VAL A 337 -16.80 11.14 4.56
CA VAL A 337 -16.48 10.20 5.64
C VAL A 337 -17.42 10.37 6.82
N ASP A 338 -18.19 9.33 7.14
CA ASP A 338 -19.05 9.33 8.33
C ASP A 338 -18.19 9.44 9.60
N ARG A 339 -18.37 10.56 10.27
CA ARG A 339 -17.86 10.81 11.61
C ARG A 339 -19.09 11.06 12.47
N THR A 340 -19.50 10.04 13.21
CA THR A 340 -20.52 10.21 14.24
C THR A 340 -20.13 11.35 15.18
N PRO A 341 -21.09 12.05 15.81
CA PRO A 341 -20.79 13.10 16.78
C PRO A 341 -19.75 12.65 17.83
N GLU A 342 -19.85 11.39 18.28
CA GLU A 342 -18.89 10.74 19.18
C GLU A 342 -17.45 10.69 18.61
N ARG A 343 -17.29 10.49 17.29
CA ARG A 343 -15.99 10.41 16.61
C ARG A 343 -15.30 11.76 16.50
N LEU A 344 -16.05 12.86 16.42
CA LEU A 344 -15.48 14.22 16.37
C LEU A 344 -14.70 14.55 17.65
N PHE A 345 -15.01 13.90 18.78
CA PHE A 345 -14.35 14.17 20.05
C PHE A 345 -13.08 13.34 20.32
N LEU A 346 -12.79 12.32 19.50
CA LEU A 346 -11.69 11.36 19.73
C LEU A 346 -10.29 11.84 19.29
N ASN A 347 -10.11 13.14 19.01
CA ASN A 347 -8.82 13.68 18.59
C ASN A 347 -7.94 13.98 19.82
N PRO A 348 -6.69 13.47 19.91
CA PRO A 348 -5.81 13.76 21.06
C PRO A 348 -5.45 15.24 21.23
N ILE A 349 -5.60 16.05 20.18
CA ILE A 349 -5.19 17.45 20.20
C ILE A 349 -6.33 18.29 20.79
N ALA A 350 -6.15 18.80 22.01
CA ALA A 350 -7.16 19.58 22.73
C ALA A 350 -7.70 20.78 21.93
N LYS A 351 -6.85 21.48 21.17
CA LYS A 351 -7.26 22.57 20.25
C LYS A 351 -8.28 22.05 19.22
N VAL A 352 -8.01 20.89 18.63
CA VAL A 352 -8.89 20.29 17.61
C VAL A 352 -10.20 19.82 18.23
N GLN A 353 -10.19 19.23 19.43
CA GLN A 353 -11.42 18.89 20.16
C GLN A 353 -12.32 20.11 20.41
N LYS A 354 -11.73 21.27 20.74
CA LYS A 354 -12.47 22.53 20.91
C LYS A 354 -13.19 22.92 19.62
N LEU A 355 -12.48 22.89 18.48
CA LEU A 355 -13.05 23.22 17.17
C LEU A 355 -14.18 22.26 16.77
N PHE A 356 -14.04 20.98 17.08
CA PHE A 356 -15.10 19.99 16.85
C PHE A 356 -16.34 20.24 17.72
N ARG A 357 -16.17 20.58 19.00
CA ARG A 357 -17.30 20.96 19.89
C ARG A 357 -18.01 22.20 19.37
N GLU A 358 -17.26 23.21 18.93
CA GLU A 358 -17.84 24.42 18.33
C GLU A 358 -18.58 24.11 17.03
N THR A 359 -17.98 23.30 16.15
CA THR A 359 -18.65 22.80 14.94
C THR A 359 -19.97 22.09 15.27
N TYR A 360 -19.97 21.19 16.26
CA TYR A 360 -21.19 20.48 16.67
C TYR A 360 -22.24 21.43 17.27
N ARG A 361 -21.84 22.46 18.03
CA ARG A 361 -22.78 23.48 18.51
C ARG A 361 -23.40 24.28 17.37
N ASN A 362 -22.62 24.60 16.33
CA ASN A 362 -23.06 25.41 15.20
C ASN A 362 -23.91 24.63 14.20
N CYS A 363 -23.54 23.38 13.91
CA CYS A 363 -24.10 22.59 12.82
C CYS A 363 -24.93 21.38 13.30
N GLY A 364 -24.85 21.02 14.58
CA GLY A 364 -25.34 19.74 15.07
C GLY A 364 -24.54 18.58 14.48
N ASP A 365 -25.27 17.51 14.11
CA ASP A 365 -24.70 16.45 13.29
C ASP A 365 -24.44 16.98 11.87
N ILE A 366 -23.15 17.11 11.54
CA ILE A 366 -22.75 17.81 10.32
C ILE A 366 -23.09 17.03 9.04
N MET A 367 -23.18 15.70 9.08
CA MET A 367 -23.39 14.90 7.87
C MET A 367 -24.81 15.10 7.27
N PRO A 368 -25.91 15.04 8.05
CA PRO A 368 -27.24 15.42 7.54
C PRO A 368 -27.29 16.81 6.92
N LEU A 369 -26.62 17.80 7.55
CA LEU A 369 -26.56 19.17 7.04
C LEU A 369 -25.76 19.24 5.73
N ALA A 370 -24.57 18.62 5.70
CA ALA A 370 -23.73 18.55 4.51
C ALA A 370 -24.45 17.90 3.32
N ALA A 371 -25.16 16.78 3.56
CA ALA A 371 -25.93 16.10 2.53
C ALA A 371 -27.05 16.98 1.95
N LYS A 372 -27.77 17.71 2.83
CA LYS A 372 -28.81 18.66 2.40
C LYS A 372 -28.22 19.80 1.56
N LEU A 373 -27.10 20.38 2.00
CA LEU A 373 -26.44 21.49 1.32
C LEU A 373 -25.82 21.06 -0.01
N ALA A 374 -25.17 19.90 -0.07
CA ALA A 374 -24.64 19.33 -1.30
C ALA A 374 -25.75 19.14 -2.35
N LYS A 375 -26.88 18.58 -1.93
CA LYS A 375 -28.05 18.41 -2.80
C LYS A 375 -28.64 19.73 -3.29
N ALA A 376 -28.65 20.77 -2.45
CA ALA A 376 -29.10 22.11 -2.84
C ALA A 376 -28.22 22.74 -3.94
N GLU A 377 -26.94 22.37 -3.97
CA GLU A 377 -25.97 22.78 -5.00
C GLU A 377 -25.87 21.77 -6.17
N GLY A 378 -26.74 20.75 -6.21
CA GLY A 378 -26.76 19.76 -7.30
C GLY A 378 -25.65 18.71 -7.25
N LEU A 379 -24.97 18.54 -6.12
CA LEU A 379 -23.92 17.52 -5.92
C LEU A 379 -24.53 16.19 -5.47
N GLU A 380 -24.08 15.08 -6.05
CA GLU A 380 -24.34 13.74 -5.53
C GLU A 380 -23.56 13.54 -4.23
N PHE A 381 -24.26 13.21 -3.14
CA PHE A 381 -23.65 13.03 -1.83
C PHE A 381 -23.62 11.55 -1.43
N ILE A 382 -22.42 10.98 -1.36
CA ILE A 382 -22.19 9.60 -0.95
C ILE A 382 -21.57 9.58 0.45
N GLY A 383 -22.27 9.03 1.43
CA GLY A 383 -21.69 8.82 2.76
C GLY A 383 -20.69 7.66 2.74
N VAL A 384 -19.54 7.77 3.38
CA VAL A 384 -18.48 6.76 3.40
C VAL A 384 -18.37 6.13 4.79
N HIS A 385 -18.69 4.86 4.89
CA HIS A 385 -18.48 4.04 6.09
C HIS A 385 -17.14 3.30 6.02
N LYS A 386 -16.25 3.53 7.00
CA LYS A 386 -14.98 2.81 7.13
C LYS A 386 -15.14 1.74 8.24
N THR A 387 -15.52 0.52 7.89
CA THR A 387 -15.91 -0.58 8.82
C THR A 387 -14.86 -0.87 9.88
N PHE A 388 -13.59 -0.84 9.49
CA PHE A 388 -12.45 -1.19 10.33
C PHE A 388 -11.68 0.03 10.89
N ASP A 389 -12.14 1.25 10.60
CA ASP A 389 -11.55 2.51 11.06
C ASP A 389 -12.49 3.28 12.00
N ILE A 390 -12.93 2.57 13.03
CA ILE A 390 -13.90 3.08 14.00
C ILE A 390 -13.28 3.36 15.38
N ALA A 391 -12.01 3.03 15.59
CA ALA A 391 -11.22 3.45 16.74
C ALA A 391 -9.72 3.53 16.36
N ALA A 392 -8.93 4.29 17.14
CA ALA A 392 -7.50 4.50 16.88
C ALA A 392 -6.66 4.38 18.18
N ASP A 393 -5.70 3.46 18.21
CA ASP A 393 -4.67 3.35 19.27
C ASP A 393 -3.58 4.39 19.03
N ARG A 394 -3.85 5.66 19.40
CA ARG A 394 -2.89 6.78 19.24
C ARG A 394 -2.12 7.07 20.53
N PRO A 395 -0.85 7.47 20.45
CA PRO A 395 -0.13 8.01 21.60
C PRO A 395 -0.75 9.36 21.98
N GLY A 396 -0.88 9.64 23.28
CA GLY A 396 -1.38 10.94 23.76
C GLY A 396 -2.91 11.09 23.83
N ASN A 397 -3.71 10.06 23.57
CA ASN A 397 -5.14 10.06 23.90
C ASN A 397 -5.44 9.13 25.10
N PRO A 398 -5.11 9.51 26.35
CA PRO A 398 -5.52 8.73 27.50
C PRO A 398 -7.05 8.84 27.61
N GLY A 399 -7.75 7.80 27.17
CA GLY A 399 -9.21 7.77 27.29
C GLY A 399 -9.65 7.94 28.75
N GLU A 400 -10.81 8.52 28.97
CA GLU A 400 -11.40 8.62 30.31
C GLU A 400 -11.71 7.22 30.85
N ARG A 401 -11.44 7.00 32.14
CA ARG A 401 -11.75 5.73 32.83
C ARG A 401 -13.27 5.49 32.76
N GLY A 402 -13.68 4.33 32.27
CA GLY A 402 -15.09 3.98 32.05
C GLY A 402 -15.66 4.37 30.68
N LYS A 403 -14.92 5.14 29.87
CA LYS A 403 -15.26 5.47 28.47
C LYS A 403 -14.20 5.01 27.48
N SER A 404 -13.42 3.99 27.85
CA SER A 404 -12.23 3.57 27.12
C SER A 404 -12.11 2.05 27.06
N VAL A 405 -11.41 1.58 26.02
CA VAL A 405 -10.98 0.18 25.88
C VAL A 405 -9.50 0.09 26.24
N THR A 406 -9.01 -1.10 26.59
CA THR A 406 -7.59 -1.25 26.94
C THR A 406 -6.78 -1.58 25.68
N SER A 407 -5.88 -0.67 25.27
CA SER A 407 -4.91 -0.87 24.18
C SER A 407 -4.03 -2.11 24.36
N LEU A 408 -3.33 -2.46 23.29
CA LEU A 408 -2.16 -3.36 23.32
C LEU A 408 -1.04 -2.89 24.27
N ARG A 409 -1.00 -1.59 24.58
CA ARG A 409 -0.05 -0.96 25.53
C ARG A 409 -0.55 -1.02 26.98
N ASN A 410 -1.69 -1.64 27.25
CA ASN A 410 -2.38 -1.61 28.55
C ASN A 410 -2.68 -0.19 29.05
N VAL A 411 -2.93 0.72 28.11
CA VAL A 411 -3.43 2.07 28.38
C VAL A 411 -4.87 2.22 27.95
N PRO A 412 -5.70 2.99 28.68
CA PRO A 412 -7.01 3.43 28.22
C PRO A 412 -6.92 4.11 26.84
N LEU A 413 -7.66 3.57 25.88
CA LEU A 413 -7.89 4.17 24.57
C LEU A 413 -9.33 4.64 24.48
N GLU A 414 -9.49 5.84 23.98
CA GLU A 414 -10.80 6.28 23.53
C GLU A 414 -11.21 5.45 22.30
N ALA A 415 -12.33 4.77 22.40
CA ALA A 415 -12.98 4.06 21.31
C ALA A 415 -14.46 4.46 21.29
N ARG A 416 -15.15 4.34 20.16
CA ARG A 416 -16.59 4.63 20.08
C ARG A 416 -17.38 3.76 21.06
N GLN A 417 -18.53 4.24 21.54
CA GLN A 417 -19.39 3.49 22.44
C GLN A 417 -19.76 2.12 21.84
N CYS A 418 -20.10 2.08 20.55
CA CYS A 418 -20.36 0.83 19.84
C CYS A 418 -19.18 -0.17 19.85
N ILE A 419 -17.93 0.29 19.97
CA ILE A 419 -16.77 -0.61 20.13
C ILE A 419 -16.61 -1.04 21.57
N ARG A 420 -16.82 -0.13 22.53
CA ARG A 420 -16.74 -0.42 23.96
C ARG A 420 -17.74 -1.49 24.37
N ASP A 421 -18.95 -1.40 23.85
CA ASP A 421 -20.03 -2.33 24.16
C ASP A 421 -19.87 -3.69 23.48
N ASN A 422 -19.02 -3.76 22.45
CA ASN A 422 -18.82 -4.95 21.63
C ASN A 422 -17.35 -5.45 21.66
N GLN A 423 -16.66 -5.31 22.80
CA GLN A 423 -15.28 -5.81 22.94
C GLN A 423 -15.12 -7.33 22.75
N ALA A 424 -16.19 -8.09 22.99
CA ALA A 424 -16.23 -9.52 22.70
C ALA A 424 -16.31 -9.80 21.18
N ALA A 425 -16.77 -8.84 20.38
CA ALA A 425 -16.93 -8.96 18.93
C ALA A 425 -15.73 -8.43 18.12
N THR A 426 -14.57 -8.26 18.76
CA THR A 426 -13.34 -7.85 18.07
C THR A 426 -12.53 -9.05 17.59
N MET A 427 -11.55 -8.80 16.71
CA MET A 427 -10.60 -9.81 16.25
C MET A 427 -9.84 -10.42 17.43
N GLN A 428 -9.70 -11.74 17.45
CA GLN A 428 -9.25 -12.52 18.62
C GLN A 428 -8.17 -13.54 18.26
N LEU A 429 -7.26 -13.73 19.23
CA LEU A 429 -6.32 -14.84 19.20
C LEU A 429 -7.04 -16.19 19.33
N HIS A 430 -6.39 -17.25 18.87
CA HIS A 430 -6.77 -18.59 19.29
C HIS A 430 -6.42 -18.77 20.79
N PRO A 431 -7.39 -19.09 21.68
CA PRO A 431 -7.17 -19.10 23.12
C PRO A 431 -6.16 -20.16 23.59
N GLU A 432 -6.03 -21.26 22.85
CA GLU A 432 -5.12 -22.35 23.20
C GLU A 432 -3.67 -22.12 22.76
N TRP A 433 -3.43 -21.26 21.75
CA TRP A 433 -2.09 -21.11 21.17
C TRP A 433 -1.24 -20.06 21.89
N HIS A 434 -1.88 -19.08 22.56
CA HIS A 434 -1.21 -17.91 23.12
C HIS A 434 -1.41 -17.76 24.63
N GLN A 435 -1.40 -18.89 25.34
CA GLN A 435 -1.57 -18.88 26.79
C GLN A 435 -0.44 -18.13 27.49
N PRO A 436 -0.75 -17.17 28.39
CA PRO A 436 0.26 -16.51 29.20
C PRO A 436 1.08 -17.52 30.03
N SER A 437 2.30 -17.14 30.36
CA SER A 437 3.06 -17.89 31.36
C SER A 437 2.53 -17.62 32.76
N ALA A 438 2.21 -18.68 33.50
CA ALA A 438 1.98 -18.62 34.94
C ALA A 438 3.29 -18.49 35.72
N GLU A 439 4.40 -18.89 35.10
CA GLU A 439 5.72 -18.91 35.69
C GLU A 439 6.52 -17.63 35.37
N PRO A 440 7.40 -17.17 36.29
CA PRO A 440 8.27 -16.04 36.03
C PRO A 440 9.17 -16.28 34.81
N VAL A 441 9.45 -15.22 34.04
CA VAL A 441 10.50 -15.26 33.01
C VAL A 441 11.86 -15.32 33.68
N THR A 442 12.60 -16.38 33.38
CA THR A 442 13.93 -16.67 33.95
C THR A 442 15.07 -16.37 33.00
N LYS A 443 14.78 -16.25 31.70
CA LYS A 443 15.77 -16.03 30.65
C LYS A 443 15.20 -15.21 29.49
N LEU A 444 15.97 -14.24 29.01
CA LEU A 444 15.73 -13.49 27.77
C LEU A 444 16.91 -13.72 26.81
N CYS A 445 16.61 -14.01 25.55
CA CYS A 445 17.61 -14.19 24.51
C CYS A 445 17.35 -13.19 23.39
N VAL A 446 18.34 -12.34 23.08
CA VAL A 446 18.32 -11.45 21.90
C VAL A 446 19.27 -12.02 20.85
N TYR A 447 18.72 -12.43 19.72
CA TYR A 447 19.46 -13.08 18.64
C TYR A 447 19.92 -12.07 17.58
N SER A 448 21.01 -12.39 16.91
CA SER A 448 21.49 -11.67 15.73
C SER A 448 22.01 -12.67 14.70
N ARG A 449 21.80 -12.38 13.42
CA ARG A 449 22.48 -13.09 12.32
C ARG A 449 23.92 -12.61 12.13
N GLU A 450 24.21 -11.40 12.61
CA GLU A 450 25.53 -10.78 12.55
C GLU A 450 26.27 -10.92 13.89
N PRO A 451 27.63 -10.90 13.89
CA PRO A 451 28.42 -10.86 15.11
C PRO A 451 28.02 -9.72 16.06
N ILE A 452 27.97 -10.03 17.36
CA ILE A 452 27.73 -9.06 18.43
C ILE A 452 28.89 -9.11 19.43
N PRO A 453 29.22 -7.99 20.10
CA PRO A 453 30.28 -7.97 21.09
C PRO A 453 29.89 -8.71 22.38
N GLU A 454 30.87 -9.02 23.22
CA GLU A 454 30.62 -9.41 24.60
C GLU A 454 30.06 -8.23 25.41
N PHE A 455 29.20 -8.50 26.39
CA PHE A 455 28.55 -7.49 27.22
C PHE A 455 28.91 -7.63 28.71
N LYS A 456 29.17 -6.50 29.35
CA LYS A 456 29.30 -6.36 30.81
C LYS A 456 27.96 -5.95 31.42
N ARG A 457 27.78 -6.22 32.71
CA ARG A 457 26.56 -5.82 33.45
C ARG A 457 26.28 -4.32 33.42
N SER A 458 27.31 -3.47 33.43
CA SER A 458 27.19 -2.01 33.38
C SER A 458 26.74 -1.47 32.01
N GLU A 459 26.89 -2.27 30.95
CA GLU A 459 26.54 -1.93 29.57
C GLU A 459 25.06 -2.23 29.23
N LEU A 460 24.32 -2.83 30.18
CA LEU A 460 22.92 -3.18 30.03
C LEU A 460 22.12 -2.73 31.24
N ARG A 461 20.90 -2.25 31.03
CA ARG A 461 19.91 -2.10 32.10
C ARG A 461 18.63 -2.83 31.70
N LEU A 462 18.03 -3.48 32.69
CA LEU A 462 16.74 -4.13 32.52
C LEU A 462 15.73 -3.36 33.35
N TRP A 463 14.59 -3.05 32.75
CA TRP A 463 13.46 -2.42 33.42
C TRP A 463 12.22 -3.28 33.26
N THR A 464 11.34 -3.26 34.24
CA THR A 464 10.08 -4.01 34.20
C THR A 464 8.90 -3.13 34.57
N SER A 465 7.73 -3.43 34.04
CA SER A 465 6.49 -2.71 34.35
C SER A 465 5.28 -3.64 34.23
N LEU A 466 4.29 -3.44 35.09
CA LEU A 466 2.99 -4.12 34.97
C LEU A 466 2.08 -3.46 33.92
N ASN A 467 2.30 -2.17 33.63
CA ASN A 467 1.33 -1.34 32.91
C ASN A 467 1.92 -0.52 31.76
N ASN A 468 3.18 -0.78 31.41
CA ASN A 468 3.90 -0.08 30.34
C ASN A 468 4.03 1.45 30.56
N ARG A 469 3.80 1.95 31.77
CA ARG A 469 3.88 3.37 32.13
C ARG A 469 4.88 3.62 33.26
N SER A 470 4.83 2.77 34.27
CA SER A 470 5.65 2.88 35.46
C SER A 470 6.71 1.80 35.42
N PHE A 471 7.81 2.05 34.71
CA PHE A 471 8.94 1.12 34.69
C PHE A 471 9.83 1.33 35.91
N LYS A 472 10.26 0.22 36.51
CA LYS A 472 11.23 0.19 37.60
C LYS A 472 12.48 -0.56 37.14
N PRO A 473 13.69 -0.17 37.59
CA PRO A 473 14.89 -0.96 37.34
C PRO A 473 14.73 -2.36 37.93
N TYR A 474 15.02 -3.40 37.16
CA TYR A 474 15.06 -4.75 37.67
C TYR A 474 16.26 -4.93 38.62
N ARG A 475 15.98 -5.34 39.86
CA ARG A 475 16.96 -5.48 40.94
C ARG A 475 17.41 -6.92 41.20
N GLY A 476 16.79 -7.91 40.55
CA GLY A 476 17.16 -9.30 40.72
C GLY A 476 18.51 -9.64 40.06
N LYS A 477 18.95 -10.89 40.26
CA LYS A 477 20.17 -11.42 39.63
C LYS A 477 20.04 -11.38 38.11
N ILE A 478 21.12 -11.00 37.43
CA ILE A 478 21.25 -11.13 35.98
C ILE A 478 22.63 -11.72 35.69
N THR A 479 22.64 -12.88 35.05
CA THR A 479 23.82 -13.44 34.39
C THR A 479 23.77 -13.06 32.91
N ILE A 480 24.89 -12.60 32.37
CA ILE A 480 25.00 -12.17 30.96
C ILE A 480 25.96 -13.09 30.25
N ALA A 481 25.56 -13.58 29.07
CA ALA A 481 26.43 -14.35 28.20
C ALA A 481 26.22 -13.93 26.74
N THR A 482 27.33 -13.76 26.01
CA THR A 482 27.33 -13.65 24.55
C THR A 482 27.97 -14.90 23.97
N ARG A 483 27.33 -15.54 22.99
CA ARG A 483 27.91 -16.70 22.29
C ARG A 483 27.34 -16.91 20.90
N LYS A 484 28.01 -17.73 20.10
CA LYS A 484 27.42 -18.35 18.90
C LYS A 484 26.57 -19.54 19.31
N VAL A 485 25.39 -19.68 18.70
CA VAL A 485 24.52 -20.84 18.86
C VAL A 485 24.08 -21.33 17.49
N ARG A 486 24.01 -22.66 17.34
CA ARG A 486 23.38 -23.29 16.19
C ARG A 486 21.97 -23.70 16.60
N ARG A 487 20.96 -23.19 15.91
CA ARG A 487 19.55 -23.46 16.23
C ARG A 487 18.75 -23.75 14.96
N PRO A 488 17.58 -24.41 15.07
CA PRO A 488 16.71 -24.57 13.92
C PRO A 488 16.36 -23.22 13.30
N HIS A 489 16.09 -23.20 12.00
CA HIS A 489 15.35 -22.08 11.43
C HIS A 489 14.04 -21.89 12.20
N GLN A 490 13.56 -20.66 12.28
CA GLN A 490 12.29 -20.32 12.89
C GLN A 490 11.25 -20.04 11.80
N VAL A 491 10.01 -20.45 12.04
CA VAL A 491 8.86 -20.22 11.17
C VAL A 491 7.79 -19.48 11.96
N TRP A 492 7.28 -18.40 11.40
CA TRP A 492 6.20 -17.61 11.97
C TRP A 492 4.83 -18.18 11.56
N THR A 493 4.04 -18.63 12.53
CA THR A 493 2.71 -19.22 12.30
C THR A 493 1.65 -18.47 13.09
N ALA A 494 0.38 -18.81 12.86
CA ALA A 494 -0.73 -18.29 13.66
C ALA A 494 -0.62 -18.65 15.16
N ALA A 495 0.11 -19.72 15.51
CA ALA A 495 0.40 -20.09 16.90
C ALA A 495 1.70 -19.46 17.45
N GLY A 496 2.32 -18.54 16.69
CA GLY A 496 3.60 -17.93 17.03
C GLY A 496 4.79 -18.62 16.34
N THR A 497 5.98 -18.39 16.90
CA THR A 497 7.25 -18.87 16.32
C THR A 497 7.47 -20.34 16.65
N VAL A 498 7.67 -21.18 15.63
CA VAL A 498 7.97 -22.61 15.78
C VAL A 498 9.29 -22.98 15.09
N PRO A 499 9.97 -24.07 15.51
CA PRO A 499 11.12 -24.61 14.78
C PRO A 499 10.74 -25.05 13.36
N GLY A 500 11.53 -24.64 12.38
CA GLY A 500 11.47 -25.06 10.99
C GLY A 500 12.61 -25.99 10.61
N ALA A 501 12.57 -26.46 9.36
CA ALA A 501 13.59 -27.35 8.81
C ALA A 501 14.96 -26.65 8.67
N GLY A 502 16.04 -27.41 8.85
CA GLY A 502 17.41 -26.91 8.78
C GLY A 502 17.85 -26.12 10.01
N THR A 503 19.09 -25.66 10.00
CA THR A 503 19.68 -24.92 11.13
C THR A 503 20.44 -23.70 10.63
N GLN A 504 20.40 -22.63 11.42
CA GLN A 504 21.23 -21.44 11.22
C GLN A 504 22.12 -21.19 12.44
N THR A 505 23.26 -20.55 12.18
CA THR A 505 24.12 -20.02 13.24
C THR A 505 23.69 -18.60 13.55
N ASN A 506 23.38 -18.34 14.82
CA ASN A 506 23.09 -17.01 15.33
C ASN A 506 24.08 -16.65 16.43
N TRP A 507 24.23 -15.36 16.66
CA TRP A 507 24.77 -14.84 17.90
C TRP A 507 23.63 -14.57 18.86
N VAL A 508 23.87 -14.75 20.16
CA VAL A 508 22.87 -14.50 21.19
C VAL A 508 23.47 -13.71 22.33
N LEU A 509 22.76 -12.64 22.74
CA LEU A 509 22.89 -12.04 24.05
C LEU A 509 21.85 -12.69 24.96
N GLU A 510 22.31 -13.49 25.93
CA GLU A 510 21.46 -14.12 26.92
C GLU A 510 21.52 -13.35 28.24
N LEU A 511 20.34 -13.04 28.79
CA LEU A 511 20.13 -12.54 30.14
C LEU A 511 19.41 -13.63 30.95
N SER A 512 20.10 -14.30 31.87
CA SER A 512 19.57 -15.42 32.65
C SER A 512 19.62 -15.17 34.16
N GLY A 513 19.04 -16.07 34.95
CA GLY A 513 18.87 -15.89 36.40
C GLY A 513 17.79 -14.88 36.77
N LEU A 514 16.90 -14.56 35.82
CA LEU A 514 15.81 -13.61 35.99
C LEU A 514 14.69 -14.21 36.84
N LYS A 515 13.85 -13.34 37.40
CA LYS A 515 12.57 -13.68 38.05
C LYS A 515 11.56 -12.58 37.72
N VAL A 516 11.33 -12.36 36.42
CA VAL A 516 10.44 -11.30 35.94
C VAL A 516 9.01 -11.83 35.92
N THR A 517 8.15 -11.23 36.74
CA THR A 517 6.70 -11.49 36.78
C THR A 517 5.89 -10.35 36.14
N ASP A 518 6.53 -9.19 35.95
CA ASP A 518 5.92 -8.03 35.32
C ASP A 518 5.69 -8.28 33.82
N THR A 519 4.60 -7.73 33.27
CA THR A 519 4.19 -7.95 31.86
C THR A 519 5.13 -7.30 30.85
N TYR A 520 5.68 -6.14 31.15
CA TYR A 520 6.48 -5.36 30.20
C TYR A 520 7.93 -5.33 30.64
N VAL A 521 8.83 -5.45 29.67
CA VAL A 521 10.28 -5.46 29.90
C VAL A 521 10.94 -4.49 28.93
N VAL A 522 11.96 -3.76 29.40
CA VAL A 522 12.83 -2.94 28.54
C VAL A 522 14.28 -3.35 28.76
N ILE A 523 14.97 -3.66 27.65
CA ILE A 523 16.41 -3.87 27.59
C ILE A 523 17.04 -2.58 27.08
N ASP A 524 17.68 -1.82 27.98
CA ASP A 524 18.44 -0.60 27.68
C ASP A 524 19.91 -0.97 27.41
N ILE A 525 20.25 -1.00 26.12
CA ILE A 525 21.56 -1.36 25.58
C ILE A 525 22.42 -0.09 25.50
N ARG A 526 23.51 -0.04 26.27
CA ARG A 526 24.35 1.17 26.39
C ARG A 526 25.62 1.09 25.55
N LYS A 527 26.06 -0.13 25.27
CA LYS A 527 27.17 -0.41 24.36
C LYS A 527 26.72 -0.18 22.93
N ASP A 528 27.65 0.28 22.11
CA ASP A 528 27.45 0.33 20.67
C ASP A 528 27.50 -1.09 20.11
N ALA A 529 26.32 -1.61 19.77
CA ALA A 529 26.10 -2.95 19.26
C ALA A 529 24.84 -2.95 18.41
N THR A 530 24.82 -3.77 17.36
CA THR A 530 23.66 -3.94 16.49
C THR A 530 23.25 -5.40 16.46
N PHE A 531 21.97 -5.66 16.71
CA PHE A 531 21.33 -6.95 16.54
C PHE A 531 20.46 -6.89 15.31
N VAL A 532 20.64 -7.82 14.38
CA VAL A 532 19.86 -7.87 13.13
C VAL A 532 19.23 -9.25 12.99
N HIS A 533 17.90 -9.30 12.99
CA HIS A 533 17.16 -10.54 12.78
C HIS A 533 15.74 -10.24 12.27
N ARG A 534 15.05 -11.26 11.75
CA ARG A 534 13.59 -11.21 11.58
C ARG A 534 12.93 -10.86 12.90
N THR A 535 11.99 -9.92 12.90
CA THR A 535 11.31 -9.45 14.12
C THR A 535 10.81 -10.61 14.97
N TYR A 536 10.07 -11.59 14.43
CA TYR A 536 9.51 -12.70 15.22
C TYR A 536 10.54 -13.66 15.83
N ALA A 537 11.80 -13.58 15.40
CA ALA A 537 12.89 -14.43 15.86
C ALA A 537 14.04 -13.61 16.49
N LEU A 538 13.85 -12.30 16.67
CA LEU A 538 14.84 -11.41 17.28
C LEU A 538 14.96 -11.66 18.77
N VAL A 539 13.84 -11.88 19.46
CA VAL A 539 13.82 -12.04 20.92
C VAL A 539 12.95 -13.20 21.36
N GLU A 540 13.46 -13.96 22.31
CA GLU A 540 12.71 -15.02 23.00
C GLU A 540 12.80 -14.82 24.51
N ALA A 541 11.66 -15.01 25.17
CA ALA A 541 11.58 -15.08 26.62
C ALA A 541 11.26 -16.52 27.02
N TYR A 542 11.90 -17.01 28.08
CA TYR A 542 11.71 -18.36 28.59
C TYR A 542 11.25 -18.27 30.05
N ASP A 543 10.22 -19.04 30.38
CA ASP A 543 9.71 -19.16 31.75
C ASP A 543 10.54 -20.13 32.60
N ALA A 544 10.14 -20.35 33.86
CA ALA A 544 10.85 -21.23 34.78
C ALA A 544 10.82 -22.71 34.36
N THR A 545 9.88 -23.12 33.49
CA THR A 545 9.81 -24.48 32.93
C THR A 545 10.66 -24.65 31.67
N GLY A 546 11.23 -23.56 31.17
CA GLY A 546 11.96 -23.54 29.90
C GLY A 546 11.07 -23.41 28.67
N ARG A 547 9.76 -23.16 28.84
CA ARG A 547 8.84 -22.88 27.73
C ARG A 547 9.03 -21.45 27.24
N ILE A 548 8.90 -21.26 25.93
CA ILE A 548 8.93 -19.94 25.30
C ILE A 548 7.64 -19.18 25.65
N VAL A 549 7.78 -17.97 26.17
CA VAL A 549 6.66 -17.09 26.51
C VAL A 549 6.24 -16.29 25.28
N PRO A 550 4.94 -16.30 24.90
CA PRO A 550 4.43 -15.43 23.85
C PRO A 550 4.76 -13.96 24.15
N ASN A 551 5.42 -13.29 23.22
CA ASN A 551 5.84 -11.91 23.41
C ASN A 551 5.60 -11.03 22.19
N THR A 552 5.37 -9.73 22.42
CA THR A 552 5.25 -8.70 21.38
C THR A 552 6.45 -7.77 21.47
N ILE A 553 7.15 -7.56 20.35
CA ILE A 553 8.29 -6.65 20.29
C ILE A 553 7.80 -5.22 20.04
N GLY A 554 8.42 -4.24 20.71
CA GLY A 554 8.19 -2.83 20.45
C GLY A 554 8.65 -2.42 19.05
N THR A 555 7.79 -1.74 18.32
CA THR A 555 7.87 -1.47 16.87
C THR A 555 8.63 -0.20 16.51
N ARG A 556 8.60 0.84 17.36
CA ARG A 556 9.43 2.06 17.32
C ARG A 556 9.01 3.03 18.42
N GLY A 557 9.99 3.73 19.00
CA GLY A 557 9.76 4.85 19.92
C GLY A 557 9.29 4.45 21.32
N GLY A 558 9.35 5.44 22.21
CA GLY A 558 9.14 5.23 23.63
C GLY A 558 10.36 4.65 24.36
N ASP A 559 10.31 4.66 25.67
CA ASP A 559 11.35 4.13 26.55
C ASP A 559 10.75 3.76 27.92
N HIS A 560 11.60 3.44 28.89
CA HIS A 560 11.18 3.18 30.26
C HIS A 560 10.52 4.41 30.94
N ARG A 561 10.60 5.62 30.37
CA ARG A 561 9.99 6.84 30.95
C ARG A 561 8.64 7.17 30.33
N SER A 562 8.53 6.96 29.02
CA SER A 562 7.37 7.32 28.20
C SER A 562 6.46 6.13 27.87
N GLY A 563 6.92 4.91 28.16
CA GLY A 563 6.25 3.67 27.79
C GLY A 563 6.65 3.20 26.40
N ILE A 564 6.50 1.90 26.12
CA ILE A 564 6.87 1.29 24.84
C ILE A 564 5.70 1.30 23.88
N MET A 565 5.96 1.53 22.60
CA MET A 565 4.95 1.43 21.55
C MET A 565 5.01 0.06 20.87
N PHE A 566 3.83 -0.58 20.76
CA PHE A 566 3.65 -1.92 20.15
C PHE A 566 2.85 -1.86 18.85
N TYR A 567 2.78 -0.67 18.23
CA TYR A 567 2.14 -0.40 16.94
C TYR A 567 3.11 0.41 16.06
N ARG A 568 3.05 0.26 14.75
CA ARG A 568 3.93 1.02 13.84
C ARG A 568 3.35 2.43 13.63
N GLU A 569 4.14 3.49 13.70
CA GLU A 569 3.71 4.81 13.21
C GLU A 569 3.40 4.74 11.70
N TRP A 570 2.63 5.71 11.19
CA TRP A 570 2.24 5.87 9.78
C TRP A 570 3.41 5.52 8.84
N GLY A 571 3.42 4.29 8.33
CA GLY A 571 4.38 3.88 7.30
C GLY A 571 3.92 4.43 5.94
N PRO A 572 4.84 4.67 4.98
CA PRO A 572 4.53 5.23 3.66
C PRO A 572 3.72 4.31 2.73
N GLY A 573 2.81 3.50 3.25
CA GLY A 573 1.93 2.74 2.38
C GLY A 573 0.75 2.13 3.09
N TRP A 574 -0.40 2.33 2.47
CA TRP A 574 -1.57 1.46 2.50
C TRP A 574 -1.25 0.05 1.93
N MET A 575 -0.08 -0.47 2.28
CA MET A 575 0.50 -1.70 1.75
C MET A 575 -0.17 -2.90 2.42
N ASN A 576 -0.53 -3.89 1.62
CA ASN A 576 -1.15 -5.14 2.05
C ASN A 576 -0.20 -5.99 2.89
N ARG A 577 -0.09 -5.78 4.19
CA ARG A 577 0.93 -6.53 4.91
C ARG A 577 0.73 -6.81 6.38
N SER A 578 0.96 -8.08 6.75
CA SER A 578 1.38 -8.56 8.07
C SER A 578 2.92 -8.46 8.26
N GLN A 579 3.62 -7.75 7.35
CA GLN A 579 5.08 -7.79 7.15
C GLN A 579 5.93 -7.33 8.30
N PHE A 580 5.42 -6.59 9.30
CA PHE A 580 6.31 -6.11 10.36
C PHE A 580 7.06 -7.27 11.04
N TYR A 581 6.40 -8.42 11.22
CA TYR A 581 7.08 -9.59 11.78
C TYR A 581 8.07 -10.23 10.80
N LEU A 582 7.79 -10.15 9.50
CA LEU A 582 8.62 -10.73 8.43
C LEU A 582 9.82 -9.85 8.06
N GLU A 583 9.80 -8.57 8.40
CA GLU A 583 10.88 -7.62 8.14
C GLU A 583 12.11 -7.92 9.02
N ASP A 584 13.29 -7.54 8.51
CA ASP A 584 14.47 -7.47 9.35
C ASP A 584 14.37 -6.27 10.30
N TYR A 585 14.52 -6.53 11.58
CA TYR A 585 14.48 -5.53 12.62
C TYR A 585 15.86 -5.37 13.25
N ARG A 586 16.21 -4.13 13.57
CA ARG A 586 17.53 -3.76 14.08
C ARG A 586 17.38 -3.19 15.48
N TRP A 587 17.99 -3.83 16.47
CA TRP A 587 18.20 -3.22 17.79
C TRP A 587 19.62 -2.68 17.88
N GLY A 588 19.75 -1.40 18.16
CA GLY A 588 21.03 -0.73 18.39
C GLY A 588 21.27 -0.40 19.86
N LYS A 589 22.18 0.54 20.12
CA LYS A 589 22.23 1.27 21.40
C LYS A 589 20.89 1.97 21.66
N GLY A 590 20.33 1.82 22.86
CA GLY A 590 19.06 2.42 23.26
C GLY A 590 18.15 1.48 24.03
N ALA A 591 16.94 1.95 24.34
CA ALA A 591 15.91 1.21 25.06
C ALA A 591 15.00 0.44 24.10
N HIS A 592 14.92 -0.88 24.29
CA HIS A 592 14.09 -1.77 23.47
C HIS A 592 13.09 -2.53 24.32
N GLY A 593 11.81 -2.47 23.94
CA GLY A 593 10.72 -2.97 24.76
C GLY A 593 10.08 -4.26 24.28
N LEU A 594 9.54 -5.03 25.22
CA LEU A 594 8.83 -6.28 25.04
C LEU A 594 7.58 -6.30 25.92
N ALA A 595 6.47 -6.82 25.40
CA ALA A 595 5.36 -7.29 26.21
C ALA A 595 5.44 -8.82 26.30
N LEU A 596 5.57 -9.38 27.49
CA LEU A 596 5.62 -10.82 27.80
C LEU A 596 4.22 -11.46 27.81
N LYS A 597 3.34 -10.95 26.95
CA LYS A 597 2.04 -11.52 26.65
C LYS A 597 1.59 -11.05 25.27
N ARG A 598 0.58 -11.73 24.74
CA ARG A 598 -0.28 -11.18 23.68
C ARG A 598 -1.58 -10.70 24.30
N HIS A 599 -2.16 -9.64 23.76
CA HIS A 599 -3.52 -9.27 24.14
C HIS A 599 -4.48 -10.29 23.51
N PRO A 600 -5.53 -10.75 24.21
CA PRO A 600 -6.43 -11.77 23.68
C PRO A 600 -7.20 -11.32 22.44
N ASN A 601 -7.36 -10.00 22.27
CA ASN A 601 -8.11 -9.39 21.19
C ASN A 601 -7.48 -8.06 20.73
N LEU A 602 -7.86 -7.61 19.53
CA LEU A 602 -7.54 -6.30 18.98
C LEU A 602 -8.66 -5.33 19.36
N PRO A 603 -8.49 -4.48 20.39
CA PRO A 603 -9.60 -3.77 21.04
C PRO A 603 -10.34 -2.76 20.15
N THR A 604 -9.77 -2.43 18.98
CA THR A 604 -10.25 -1.41 18.06
C THR A 604 -10.70 -1.97 16.71
N LEU A 605 -10.69 -3.29 16.53
CA LEU A 605 -10.96 -3.94 15.24
C LEU A 605 -12.07 -4.98 15.39
N LEU A 606 -13.29 -4.63 14.96
CA LEU A 606 -14.42 -5.56 14.94
C LEU A 606 -14.15 -6.72 13.98
N GLU A 607 -14.64 -7.89 14.34
CA GLU A 607 -14.49 -9.12 13.57
C GLU A 607 -15.79 -9.41 12.78
N PRO A 608 -15.72 -9.54 11.44
CA PRO A 608 -16.90 -9.75 10.61
C PRO A 608 -17.72 -10.98 10.98
N SER A 609 -17.13 -12.01 11.61
CA SER A 609 -17.86 -13.23 11.97
C SER A 609 -18.91 -13.06 13.06
N TYR A 610 -18.82 -12.03 13.91
CA TYR A 610 -19.83 -11.79 14.95
C TYR A 610 -21.03 -11.01 14.42
N ASP A 611 -22.25 -11.43 14.77
CA ASP A 611 -23.47 -10.67 14.47
C ASP A 611 -23.41 -9.24 15.01
N ALA A 612 -23.01 -9.07 16.27
CA ALA A 612 -22.92 -7.76 16.91
C ALA A 612 -21.97 -6.79 16.16
N ALA A 613 -20.91 -7.29 15.54
CA ALA A 613 -20.04 -6.47 14.70
C ALA A 613 -20.76 -6.00 13.43
N ARG A 614 -21.46 -6.92 12.75
CA ARG A 614 -22.26 -6.61 11.55
C ARG A 614 -23.44 -5.68 11.88
N GLU A 615 -24.06 -5.81 13.04
CA GLU A 615 -25.11 -4.91 13.54
C GLU A 615 -24.58 -3.49 13.75
N VAL A 616 -23.39 -3.33 14.34
CA VAL A 616 -22.74 -2.01 14.47
C VAL A 616 -22.48 -1.40 13.09
N TRP A 617 -21.99 -2.19 12.14
CA TRP A 617 -21.78 -1.70 10.78
C TRP A 617 -23.09 -1.34 10.07
N LEU A 618 -24.12 -2.18 10.19
CA LEU A 618 -25.46 -1.89 9.63
C LEU A 618 -26.11 -0.67 10.28
N TRP A 619 -25.89 -0.42 11.57
CA TRP A 619 -26.33 0.82 12.21
C TRP A 619 -25.74 2.05 11.52
N HIS A 620 -24.45 2.02 11.16
CA HIS A 620 -23.83 3.09 10.37
C HIS A 620 -24.43 3.20 8.97
N VAL A 621 -24.73 2.07 8.32
CA VAL A 621 -25.46 2.04 7.04
C VAL A 621 -26.80 2.76 7.18
N HIS A 622 -27.65 2.34 8.12
CA HIS A 622 -28.94 2.97 8.37
C HIS A 622 -28.81 4.47 8.67
N ARG A 623 -27.86 4.85 9.52
CA ARG A 623 -27.61 6.26 9.86
C ARG A 623 -27.31 7.10 8.62
N ILE A 624 -26.42 6.64 7.74
CA ILE A 624 -26.08 7.34 6.48
C ILE A 624 -27.31 7.43 5.58
N LEU A 625 -28.03 6.32 5.41
CA LEU A 625 -29.22 6.26 4.56
C LEU A 625 -30.40 7.08 5.10
N ASN A 626 -30.46 7.36 6.41
CA ASN A 626 -31.45 8.26 7.02
C ASN A 626 -31.15 9.75 6.81
N THR A 627 -30.08 10.10 6.10
CA THR A 627 -29.79 11.48 5.69
C THR A 627 -30.27 11.77 4.27
N ALA A 628 -30.00 12.99 3.77
CA ALA A 628 -30.22 13.36 2.38
C ALA A 628 -29.19 12.75 1.39
N ALA A 629 -28.26 11.89 1.86
CA ALA A 629 -27.28 11.23 1.00
C ALA A 629 -27.96 10.41 -0.11
N ASP A 630 -27.40 10.44 -1.31
CA ASP A 630 -27.87 9.68 -2.48
C ASP A 630 -27.37 8.22 -2.45
N GLY A 631 -26.34 7.95 -1.64
CA GLY A 631 -25.80 6.61 -1.48
C GLY A 631 -24.83 6.46 -0.31
N LEU A 632 -24.32 5.24 -0.21
CA LEU A 632 -23.35 4.79 0.76
C LEU A 632 -22.14 4.20 0.01
N SER A 633 -20.95 4.45 0.52
CA SER A 633 -19.71 3.77 0.12
C SER A 633 -19.12 3.04 1.31
N ILE A 634 -18.84 1.74 1.17
CA ILE A 634 -18.23 0.92 2.22
C ILE A 634 -16.74 0.73 1.89
N ARG A 635 -15.88 1.19 2.81
CA ARG A 635 -14.43 1.03 2.69
C ARG A 635 -13.97 -0.28 3.34
N THR A 636 -13.24 -1.11 2.59
CA THR A 636 -13.06 -2.53 2.90
C THR A 636 -11.85 -2.88 3.75
N LEU A 637 -10.62 -2.40 3.47
CA LEU A 637 -9.42 -2.83 4.21
C LEU A 637 -8.81 -1.72 5.07
N CYS A 638 -9.55 -0.63 5.33
CA CYS A 638 -9.02 0.55 6.02
C CYS A 638 -9.00 0.43 7.55
N GLN A 639 -7.81 0.47 8.16
CA GLN A 639 -7.63 0.63 9.61
C GLN A 639 -6.41 1.51 9.91
N HIS A 640 -6.47 2.33 10.98
CA HIS A 640 -5.37 3.22 11.41
C HIS A 640 -4.70 2.80 12.74
N ASN A 641 -4.92 1.57 13.19
CA ASN A 641 -4.34 1.03 14.43
C ASN A 641 -2.97 0.38 14.22
N ASN A 642 -2.51 0.24 12.98
CA ASN A 642 -1.20 -0.30 12.59
C ASN A 642 -0.78 -1.52 13.41
N ILE A 643 -1.72 -2.47 13.45
CA ILE A 643 -1.60 -3.73 14.17
C ILE A 643 -0.37 -4.47 13.66
N PRO A 644 0.51 -4.95 14.56
CA PRO A 644 1.78 -5.52 14.15
C PRO A 644 1.62 -6.88 13.46
N ASP A 645 0.51 -7.60 13.71
CA ASP A 645 0.18 -8.86 13.03
C ASP A 645 -1.32 -9.14 13.00
N TYR A 646 -1.88 -9.41 11.82
CA TYR A 646 -3.26 -9.87 11.68
C TYR A 646 -3.40 -11.39 11.78
N MET A 647 -2.36 -12.14 11.36
CA MET A 647 -2.36 -13.60 11.31
C MET A 647 -2.72 -14.20 12.66
N LEU A 648 -2.23 -13.61 13.76
CA LEU A 648 -2.53 -14.13 15.10
C LEU A 648 -4.00 -13.98 15.51
N TYR A 649 -4.72 -12.99 14.99
CA TYR A 649 -6.02 -12.54 15.51
C TYR A 649 -7.22 -12.91 14.62
N ALA A 650 -7.03 -13.79 13.63
CA ALA A 650 -8.09 -14.21 12.72
C ALA A 650 -8.97 -15.36 13.26
N PHE A 651 -8.90 -15.68 14.57
CA PHE A 651 -9.43 -16.93 15.13
C PHE A 651 -10.53 -16.72 16.18
N ALA A 652 -11.40 -15.74 15.94
CA ALA A 652 -12.59 -15.55 16.75
C ALA A 652 -13.45 -16.82 16.83
N GLU A 653 -14.21 -16.95 17.93
CA GLU A 653 -15.02 -18.13 18.19
C GLU A 653 -15.96 -18.53 17.03
N PRO A 654 -16.76 -17.63 16.43
CA PRO A 654 -17.64 -18.02 15.32
C PRO A 654 -16.88 -18.51 14.08
N VAL A 655 -15.65 -18.01 13.85
CA VAL A 655 -14.78 -18.50 12.78
C VAL A 655 -14.35 -19.94 13.06
N ARG A 656 -13.94 -20.24 14.30
CA ARG A 656 -13.53 -21.58 14.72
C ARG A 656 -14.68 -22.58 14.69
N GLU A 657 -15.87 -22.16 15.10
CA GLU A 657 -17.10 -22.97 15.04
C GLU A 657 -17.50 -23.27 13.58
N THR A 658 -17.50 -22.24 12.72
CA THR A 658 -17.78 -22.42 11.28
C THR A 658 -16.75 -23.36 10.65
N PHE A 659 -15.48 -23.19 10.97
CA PHE A 659 -14.42 -24.10 10.53
C PHE A 659 -14.70 -25.55 10.98
N HIS A 660 -15.02 -25.75 12.26
CA HIS A 660 -15.33 -27.08 12.78
C HIS A 660 -16.53 -27.71 12.06
N SER A 661 -17.59 -26.93 11.84
CA SER A 661 -18.79 -27.36 11.12
C SER A 661 -18.48 -27.77 9.66
N MET A 662 -17.63 -27.01 8.96
CA MET A 662 -17.29 -27.30 7.55
C MET A 662 -16.32 -28.47 7.37
N TYR A 663 -15.40 -28.68 8.33
CA TYR A 663 -14.28 -29.61 8.16
C TYR A 663 -14.25 -30.78 9.16
N GLY A 664 -15.19 -30.84 10.11
CA GLY A 664 -15.31 -31.91 11.10
C GLY A 664 -14.15 -32.01 12.10
N ARG A 665 -13.34 -30.94 12.24
CA ARG A 665 -12.17 -30.91 13.13
C ARG A 665 -11.82 -29.50 13.59
N ALA A 666 -11.05 -29.39 14.66
CA ALA A 666 -10.50 -28.11 15.10
C ALA A 666 -9.52 -27.53 14.07
N VAL A 667 -9.40 -26.20 14.08
CA VAL A 667 -8.43 -25.44 13.28
C VAL A 667 -7.01 -25.70 13.78
N THR A 668 -6.05 -25.79 12.87
CA THR A 668 -4.61 -25.90 13.19
C THR A 668 -3.89 -24.62 12.75
N PRO A 669 -2.68 -24.32 13.26
CA PRO A 669 -1.91 -23.17 12.79
C PRO A 669 -1.25 -23.39 11.42
N SER A 670 -1.67 -24.42 10.67
CA SER A 670 -1.16 -24.72 9.35
C SER A 670 -1.61 -23.69 8.33
N TRP A 671 -0.82 -23.52 7.27
CA TRP A 671 -1.11 -22.54 6.25
C TRP A 671 -2.43 -22.79 5.51
N GLN A 672 -2.74 -24.05 5.26
CA GLN A 672 -3.99 -24.49 4.62
C GLN A 672 -5.21 -24.11 5.46
N ASP A 673 -5.10 -24.18 6.79
CA ASP A 673 -6.18 -23.79 7.68
C ASP A 673 -6.28 -22.26 7.80
N CYS A 674 -5.17 -21.53 7.78
CA CYS A 674 -5.18 -20.07 7.68
C CYS A 674 -5.87 -19.59 6.39
N GLU A 675 -5.63 -20.24 5.24
CA GLU A 675 -6.36 -19.95 3.99
C GLU A 675 -7.88 -20.09 4.19
N ARG A 676 -8.33 -21.21 4.77
CA ARG A 676 -9.76 -21.47 5.00
C ARG A 676 -10.37 -20.47 5.96
N VAL A 677 -9.64 -20.10 7.00
CA VAL A 677 -10.04 -19.05 7.95
C VAL A 677 -10.25 -17.72 7.24
N ARG A 678 -9.35 -17.32 6.33
CA ARG A 678 -9.53 -16.08 5.52
C ARG A 678 -10.82 -16.12 4.70
N ARG A 679 -11.14 -17.26 4.10
CA ARG A 679 -12.36 -17.47 3.30
C ARG A 679 -13.60 -17.36 4.17
N ILE A 680 -13.67 -18.09 5.28
CA ILE A 680 -14.79 -18.03 6.24
C ILE A 680 -15.05 -16.59 6.68
N ARG A 681 -13.99 -15.84 7.03
CA ARG A 681 -14.12 -14.43 7.42
C ARG A 681 -14.60 -13.54 6.27
N GLY A 682 -14.13 -13.82 5.06
CA GLY A 682 -14.60 -13.20 3.83
C GLY A 682 -16.08 -13.44 3.54
N ASP A 683 -16.55 -14.66 3.78
CA ASP A 683 -17.95 -15.05 3.59
C ASP A 683 -18.85 -14.25 4.55
N PHE A 684 -18.47 -14.16 5.84
CA PHE A 684 -19.19 -13.32 6.80
C PHE A 684 -19.22 -11.83 6.42
N TYR A 685 -18.14 -11.33 5.81
CA TYR A 685 -18.11 -9.94 5.34
C TYR A 685 -18.96 -9.75 4.07
N THR A 686 -19.05 -10.77 3.21
CA THR A 686 -19.98 -10.79 2.08
C THR A 686 -21.44 -10.84 2.55
N GLU A 687 -21.76 -11.56 3.61
CA GLU A 687 -23.09 -11.51 4.24
C GLU A 687 -23.45 -10.10 4.74
N PHE A 688 -22.48 -9.38 5.32
CA PHE A 688 -22.68 -7.97 5.64
C PHE A 688 -22.99 -7.13 4.39
N PHE A 689 -22.31 -7.36 3.24
CA PHE A 689 -22.65 -6.68 1.99
C PHE A 689 -24.04 -7.04 1.47
N ARG A 690 -24.49 -8.31 1.57
CA ARG A 690 -25.86 -8.70 1.23
C ARG A 690 -26.89 -7.96 2.09
N ALA A 691 -26.64 -7.86 3.40
CA ALA A 691 -27.50 -7.11 4.31
C ALA A 691 -27.49 -5.60 4.03
N ALA A 692 -26.32 -5.01 3.78
CA ALA A 692 -26.17 -3.61 3.42
C ALA A 692 -26.87 -3.28 2.09
N HIS A 693 -26.73 -4.16 1.09
CA HIS A 693 -27.41 -4.05 -0.21
C HIS A 693 -28.93 -4.04 -0.03
N LYS A 694 -29.49 -5.00 0.73
CA LYS A 694 -30.93 -5.06 1.01
C LYS A 694 -31.46 -3.75 1.60
N VAL A 695 -30.76 -3.20 2.60
CA VAL A 695 -31.17 -1.95 3.26
C VAL A 695 -31.02 -0.74 2.31
N THR A 696 -29.94 -0.70 1.53
CA THR A 696 -29.65 0.40 0.61
C THR A 696 -30.64 0.43 -0.57
N ALA A 697 -30.94 -0.74 -1.15
CA ALA A 697 -31.96 -0.91 -2.18
C ALA A 697 -33.37 -0.55 -1.67
N ALA A 698 -33.72 -0.96 -0.45
CA ALA A 698 -35.00 -0.58 0.17
C ALA A 698 -35.14 0.94 0.37
N ALA A 699 -34.02 1.65 0.56
CA ALA A 699 -33.99 3.11 0.63
C ALA A 699 -33.97 3.80 -0.75
N GLY A 700 -33.89 3.04 -1.85
CA GLY A 700 -33.74 3.59 -3.21
C GLY A 700 -32.43 4.35 -3.42
N LYS A 701 -31.36 3.93 -2.73
CA LYS A 701 -30.05 4.59 -2.72
C LYS A 701 -28.97 3.66 -3.26
N LYS A 702 -27.81 4.23 -3.61
CA LYS A 702 -26.68 3.50 -4.18
C LYS A 702 -25.78 2.88 -3.10
N LEU A 703 -25.30 1.65 -3.31
CA LEU A 703 -24.24 1.01 -2.54
C LEU A 703 -22.95 0.89 -3.36
N ILE A 704 -21.90 1.56 -2.90
CA ILE A 704 -20.56 1.57 -3.50
C ILE A 704 -19.61 0.74 -2.63
N ALA A 705 -18.77 -0.09 -3.24
CA ALA A 705 -17.70 -0.80 -2.53
C ALA A 705 -16.32 -0.26 -2.92
N HIS A 706 -15.49 0.04 -1.92
CA HIS A 706 -14.08 0.32 -2.20
C HIS A 706 -13.33 -0.98 -2.49
N LEU A 707 -12.66 -1.00 -3.64
CA LEU A 707 -11.69 -2.02 -4.01
C LEU A 707 -10.31 -1.39 -3.88
N GLU A 708 -9.63 -1.64 -2.76
CA GLU A 708 -8.29 -1.14 -2.50
C GLU A 708 -7.26 -2.25 -2.70
N HIS A 709 -5.97 -1.90 -2.65
CA HIS A 709 -4.90 -2.89 -2.53
C HIS A 709 -5.30 -3.99 -1.55
N GLY A 710 -5.17 -5.24 -2.00
CA GLY A 710 -5.44 -6.47 -1.26
C GLY A 710 -6.32 -7.40 -2.07
N ILE A 711 -7.15 -6.83 -2.95
CA ILE A 711 -8.04 -7.57 -3.85
C ILE A 711 -7.30 -8.43 -4.86
N GLU A 712 -6.03 -8.12 -5.15
CA GLU A 712 -5.13 -8.85 -6.04
C GLU A 712 -4.48 -10.06 -5.39
N VAL A 713 -4.55 -10.19 -4.07
CA VAL A 713 -3.88 -11.25 -3.31
C VAL A 713 -4.83 -12.46 -3.18
N PRO A 714 -4.49 -13.61 -3.77
CA PRO A 714 -5.24 -14.83 -3.54
C PRO A 714 -5.27 -15.27 -2.07
N PRO A 715 -6.34 -15.95 -1.63
CA PRO A 715 -6.52 -16.34 -0.22
C PRO A 715 -5.44 -17.32 0.30
N GLN A 716 -4.74 -18.05 -0.60
CA GLN A 716 -3.61 -18.89 -0.22
C GLN A 716 -2.36 -18.11 0.17
N TYR A 717 -2.38 -16.78 0.16
CA TYR A 717 -1.28 -15.92 0.55
C TYR A 717 -1.64 -15.06 1.77
N ASP A 718 -0.61 -14.58 2.49
CA ASP A 718 -0.77 -13.62 3.59
C ASP A 718 -1.39 -12.34 3.02
N GLN A 719 -2.45 -11.85 3.65
CA GLN A 719 -3.17 -10.67 3.19
C GLN A 719 -3.54 -9.78 4.36
N ARG A 720 -3.73 -8.49 4.05
CA ARG A 720 -4.12 -7.48 5.03
C ARG A 720 -5.37 -7.93 5.78
N MET A 721 -5.31 -7.82 7.10
CA MET A 721 -6.41 -8.22 7.99
C MET A 721 -6.82 -9.69 7.93
N GLU A 722 -6.11 -10.56 7.18
CA GLU A 722 -6.40 -11.99 7.06
C GLU A 722 -7.84 -12.27 6.60
N ILE A 723 -8.35 -11.44 5.69
CA ILE A 723 -9.71 -11.55 5.16
C ILE A 723 -9.66 -11.62 3.64
N HIS A 724 -10.30 -12.63 3.05
CA HIS A 724 -10.46 -12.71 1.60
C HIS A 724 -11.68 -11.91 1.19
N LEU A 725 -11.50 -10.86 0.40
CA LEU A 725 -12.61 -10.10 -0.14
C LEU A 725 -13.10 -10.74 -1.44
N ASP A 726 -14.27 -11.37 -1.41
CA ASP A 726 -14.92 -11.94 -2.60
C ASP A 726 -15.64 -10.87 -3.42
N TRP A 727 -14.89 -9.83 -3.80
CA TRP A 727 -15.38 -8.75 -4.65
C TRP A 727 -15.96 -9.22 -6.00
N PRO A 728 -15.48 -10.33 -6.63
CA PRO A 728 -16.11 -10.83 -7.85
C PRO A 728 -17.56 -11.24 -7.62
N THR A 729 -17.85 -11.88 -6.49
CA THR A 729 -19.24 -12.27 -6.13
C THR A 729 -20.11 -11.03 -5.90
N TRP A 730 -19.57 -9.98 -5.28
CA TRP A 730 -20.34 -8.74 -5.08
C TRP A 730 -20.80 -8.10 -6.39
N ILE A 731 -19.96 -8.15 -7.44
CA ILE A 731 -20.33 -7.68 -8.79
C ILE A 731 -21.33 -8.65 -9.45
N ARG A 732 -21.04 -9.96 -9.44
CA ARG A 732 -21.87 -10.96 -10.14
C ARG A 732 -23.30 -11.05 -9.60
N GLU A 733 -23.44 -10.94 -8.27
CA GLU A 733 -24.74 -10.96 -7.59
C GLU A 733 -25.44 -9.59 -7.60
N GLY A 734 -24.79 -8.52 -8.12
CA GLY A 734 -25.32 -7.17 -8.08
C GLY A 734 -25.47 -6.60 -6.66
N LEU A 735 -24.61 -7.03 -5.72
CA LEU A 735 -24.64 -6.51 -4.34
C LEU A 735 -24.16 -5.06 -4.27
N ILE A 736 -23.37 -4.62 -5.24
CA ILE A 736 -22.87 -3.26 -5.35
C ILE A 736 -23.39 -2.63 -6.63
N ASP A 737 -23.78 -1.37 -6.54
CA ASP A 737 -24.23 -0.57 -7.68
C ASP A 737 -23.05 0.13 -8.37
N GLU A 738 -21.91 0.25 -7.69
CA GLU A 738 -20.69 0.89 -8.19
C GLU A 738 -19.46 0.34 -7.45
N GLY A 739 -18.34 0.18 -8.15
CA GLY A 739 -17.04 -0.07 -7.53
C GLY A 739 -16.18 1.19 -7.49
N PHE A 740 -15.43 1.36 -6.40
CA PHE A 740 -14.52 2.47 -6.20
C PHE A 740 -13.09 1.96 -6.01
N ILE A 741 -12.27 2.03 -7.07
CA ILE A 741 -10.86 1.67 -7.03
C ILE A 741 -10.10 2.71 -6.20
N LYS A 742 -9.44 2.29 -5.13
CA LYS A 742 -8.72 3.20 -4.24
C LYS A 742 -7.25 2.83 -4.10
N ASN A 743 -6.39 3.84 -4.21
CA ASN A 743 -4.94 3.71 -4.10
C ASN A 743 -4.35 2.76 -5.13
N MET A 744 -4.97 2.57 -6.29
CA MET A 744 -4.38 1.85 -7.42
C MET A 744 -4.35 2.81 -8.62
N GLY A 745 -3.42 2.60 -9.56
CA GLY A 745 -3.31 3.45 -10.75
C GLY A 745 -4.36 3.10 -11.80
N SER A 746 -4.78 4.06 -12.62
CA SER A 746 -5.66 3.82 -13.78
C SER A 746 -5.05 2.89 -14.82
N GLN A 747 -3.74 2.65 -14.72
CA GLN A 747 -2.95 1.79 -15.61
C GLN A 747 -2.65 0.41 -15.02
N ASP A 748 -3.13 0.11 -13.80
CA ASP A 748 -2.80 -1.13 -13.10
C ASP A 748 -3.27 -2.37 -13.90
N PRO A 749 -2.36 -3.29 -14.29
CA PRO A 749 -2.72 -4.47 -15.07
C PRO A 749 -3.76 -5.36 -14.39
N TYR A 750 -3.72 -5.53 -13.06
CA TYR A 750 -4.68 -6.37 -12.35
C TYR A 750 -6.12 -5.85 -12.52
N ILE A 751 -6.29 -4.53 -12.46
CA ILE A 751 -7.59 -3.88 -12.66
C ILE A 751 -8.12 -4.11 -14.08
N HIS A 752 -7.26 -3.97 -15.09
CA HIS A 752 -7.61 -4.16 -16.50
C HIS A 752 -7.80 -5.62 -16.91
N GLU A 753 -7.14 -6.55 -16.19
CA GLU A 753 -7.22 -7.97 -16.45
C GLU A 753 -8.41 -8.64 -15.76
N ASN A 754 -8.79 -8.16 -14.56
CA ASN A 754 -9.74 -8.85 -13.69
C ASN A 754 -10.96 -7.99 -13.33
N VAL A 755 -10.76 -6.74 -12.88
CA VAL A 755 -11.84 -5.94 -12.28
C VAL A 755 -12.72 -5.26 -13.32
N LEU A 756 -12.15 -4.42 -14.20
CA LEU A 756 -12.92 -3.70 -15.22
C LEU A 756 -13.66 -4.64 -16.20
N PRO A 757 -13.06 -5.76 -16.67
CA PRO A 757 -13.78 -6.71 -17.51
C PRO A 757 -15.03 -7.27 -16.82
N LEU A 758 -14.91 -7.72 -15.57
CA LEU A 758 -16.04 -8.26 -14.82
C LEU A 758 -17.10 -7.19 -14.56
N ALA A 759 -16.68 -5.99 -14.16
CA ALA A 759 -17.58 -4.85 -13.94
C ALA A 759 -18.41 -4.54 -15.18
N LYS A 760 -17.78 -4.48 -16.35
CA LYS A 760 -18.44 -4.18 -17.63
C LYS A 760 -19.37 -5.30 -18.09
N GLN A 761 -19.05 -6.57 -17.83
CA GLN A 761 -19.94 -7.70 -18.10
C GLN A 761 -21.24 -7.63 -17.28
N HIS A 762 -21.20 -6.96 -16.13
CA HIS A 762 -22.33 -6.82 -15.19
C HIS A 762 -22.87 -5.38 -15.10
N ASP A 763 -22.52 -4.51 -16.05
CA ASP A 763 -22.93 -3.10 -16.09
C ASP A 763 -22.73 -2.34 -14.75
N THR A 764 -21.65 -2.67 -14.03
CA THR A 764 -21.29 -2.03 -12.76
C THR A 764 -20.28 -0.91 -13.03
N PRO A 765 -20.64 0.38 -12.82
CA PRO A 765 -19.72 1.48 -13.01
C PRO A 765 -18.52 1.40 -12.07
N MET A 766 -17.37 1.89 -12.53
CA MET A 766 -16.11 1.88 -11.79
C MET A 766 -15.50 3.27 -11.73
N THR A 767 -15.42 3.84 -10.52
CA THR A 767 -14.70 5.09 -10.26
C THR A 767 -13.32 4.82 -9.66
N ILE A 768 -12.38 5.76 -9.81
CA ILE A 768 -11.02 5.59 -9.32
C ILE A 768 -10.51 6.80 -8.54
N CYS A 769 -9.77 6.51 -7.47
CA CYS A 769 -8.91 7.44 -6.75
C CYS A 769 -7.50 6.88 -6.78
N ALA A 770 -6.69 7.37 -7.73
CA ALA A 770 -5.25 7.15 -7.69
C ALA A 770 -4.64 8.01 -6.58
N SER A 771 -3.52 7.59 -6.01
CA SER A 771 -2.85 8.33 -4.93
C SER A 771 -2.45 9.74 -5.39
N ASN A 772 -3.22 10.74 -4.99
CA ASN A 772 -3.01 12.14 -5.36
C ASN A 772 -2.71 13.04 -4.16
N ALA A 773 -2.60 12.46 -2.95
CA ALA A 773 -2.55 13.21 -1.68
C ALA A 773 -1.38 14.20 -1.56
N SER A 774 -0.39 14.13 -2.44
CA SER A 774 0.77 15.04 -2.43
C SER A 774 0.96 15.79 -3.75
N SER A 775 0.06 15.69 -4.73
CA SER A 775 0.28 16.36 -6.03
C SER A 775 0.14 17.88 -5.96
N TYR A 776 -0.57 18.43 -4.97
CA TYR A 776 -0.81 19.88 -4.82
C TYR A 776 0.45 20.70 -4.49
N ILE A 777 1.52 20.05 -4.07
CA ILE A 777 2.79 20.72 -3.81
C ILE A 777 3.64 20.86 -5.08
N SER A 778 3.27 20.19 -6.18
CA SER A 778 3.92 20.29 -7.50
C SER A 778 3.63 21.63 -8.22
N PRO A 779 4.60 22.24 -8.91
CA PRO A 779 4.37 23.35 -9.83
C PRO A 779 3.66 22.89 -11.13
N ARG A 780 3.63 21.58 -11.42
CA ARG A 780 2.92 20.98 -12.57
C ARG A 780 1.55 20.42 -12.18
N PHE A 781 0.96 20.94 -11.11
CA PHE A 781 -0.23 20.33 -10.54
C PHE A 781 -1.43 20.36 -11.51
N ILE A 782 -1.56 21.40 -12.32
CA ILE A 782 -2.63 21.51 -13.33
C ILE A 782 -2.48 20.40 -14.38
N GLU A 783 -1.28 20.24 -14.96
CA GLU A 783 -1.01 19.22 -15.98
C GLU A 783 -1.18 17.81 -15.42
N LEU A 784 -0.66 17.55 -14.22
CA LEU A 784 -0.77 16.26 -13.55
C LEU A 784 -2.24 15.91 -13.26
N THR A 785 -3.02 16.87 -12.76
CA THR A 785 -4.45 16.69 -12.51
C THR A 785 -5.20 16.35 -13.79
N ARG A 786 -4.88 17.06 -14.89
CA ARG A 786 -5.48 16.79 -16.20
C ARG A 786 -5.17 15.40 -16.69
N ALA A 787 -3.90 15.00 -16.71
CA ALA A 787 -3.52 13.66 -17.15
C ALA A 787 -4.15 12.57 -16.30
N LEU A 788 -4.21 12.72 -14.97
CA LEU A 788 -4.85 11.74 -14.09
C LEU A 788 -6.30 11.46 -14.49
N VAL A 789 -7.09 12.51 -14.69
CA VAL A 789 -8.51 12.41 -15.03
C VAL A 789 -8.70 11.89 -16.45
N GLU A 790 -7.92 12.41 -17.39
CA GLU A 790 -7.96 12.01 -18.79
C GLU A 790 -7.53 10.55 -19.00
N ASP A 791 -6.47 10.11 -18.31
CA ASP A 791 -5.97 8.74 -18.35
C ASP A 791 -7.00 7.79 -17.74
N ALA A 792 -7.67 8.16 -16.65
CA ALA A 792 -8.75 7.36 -16.08
C ALA A 792 -9.94 7.24 -17.05
N ARG A 793 -10.34 8.33 -17.70
CA ARG A 793 -11.40 8.31 -18.72
C ARG A 793 -11.01 7.42 -19.91
N ALA A 794 -9.79 7.55 -20.41
CA ALA A 794 -9.28 6.75 -21.54
C ALA A 794 -9.18 5.25 -21.19
N ALA A 795 -8.73 4.93 -19.97
CA ALA A 795 -8.67 3.58 -19.44
C ALA A 795 -10.08 2.93 -19.31
N GLY A 796 -11.14 3.73 -19.34
CA GLY A 796 -12.52 3.26 -19.36
C GLY A 796 -13.17 3.17 -17.97
N PHE A 797 -12.71 3.99 -17.02
CA PHE A 797 -13.42 4.27 -15.77
C PHE A 797 -14.58 5.24 -16.00
N ASP A 798 -15.58 5.21 -15.12
CA ASP A 798 -16.78 6.05 -15.15
C ASP A 798 -16.64 7.32 -14.29
N GLY A 799 -15.51 7.47 -13.58
CA GLY A 799 -15.21 8.70 -12.87
C GLY A 799 -13.87 8.70 -12.14
N TYR A 800 -13.46 9.89 -11.70
CA TYR A 800 -12.26 10.14 -10.93
C TYR A 800 -12.59 10.87 -9.63
N ILE A 801 -12.12 10.34 -8.50
CA ILE A 801 -12.32 10.90 -7.16
C ILE A 801 -10.97 11.34 -6.58
N PHE A 802 -10.85 12.61 -6.21
CA PHE A 802 -9.65 13.16 -5.60
C PHE A 802 -9.61 12.88 -4.08
N TYR A 803 -8.46 12.45 -3.56
CA TYR A 803 -8.20 12.21 -2.13
C TYR A 803 -7.12 13.14 -1.55
N GLU A 804 -7.35 13.90 -0.49
CA GLU A 804 -8.64 14.27 0.11
C GLU A 804 -8.76 15.80 0.18
N ALA A 805 -9.99 16.30 0.34
CA ALA A 805 -10.33 17.70 0.21
C ALA A 805 -9.41 18.64 1.03
N ALA A 806 -9.06 18.26 2.26
CA ALA A 806 -8.19 19.01 3.16
C ALA A 806 -6.79 19.31 2.59
N SER A 807 -6.30 18.50 1.65
CA SER A 807 -5.02 18.71 0.97
C SER A 807 -5.07 19.85 -0.06
N PHE A 808 -6.25 20.18 -0.58
CA PHE A 808 -6.40 21.06 -1.74
C PHE A 808 -7.19 22.34 -1.44
N LYS A 809 -7.91 22.40 -0.32
CA LYS A 809 -8.60 23.60 0.14
C LYS A 809 -8.36 23.85 1.63
N TYR A 810 -8.76 25.03 2.09
CA TYR A 810 -8.84 25.42 3.49
C TYR A 810 -9.84 26.55 3.64
N ARG A 811 -10.24 26.87 4.87
CA ARG A 811 -11.02 28.08 5.17
C ARG A 811 -10.11 29.20 5.65
N ASN A 812 -10.25 30.39 5.06
CA ASN A 812 -9.48 31.57 5.42
C ASN A 812 -9.94 32.15 6.78
N SER A 813 -9.36 33.27 7.22
CA SER A 813 -9.70 33.91 8.51
C SER A 813 -11.16 34.37 8.63
N GLU A 814 -11.88 34.50 7.51
CA GLU A 814 -13.30 34.84 7.45
C GLU A 814 -14.19 33.59 7.38
N ASN A 815 -13.60 32.40 7.57
CA ASN A 815 -14.23 31.10 7.45
C ASN A 815 -14.77 30.78 6.04
N ILE A 816 -14.27 31.48 5.02
CA ILE A 816 -14.64 31.28 3.61
C ILE A 816 -13.73 30.18 3.03
N PRO A 817 -14.28 29.11 2.44
CA PRO A 817 -13.49 28.06 1.81
C PRO A 817 -12.82 28.59 0.55
N VAL A 818 -11.53 28.30 0.39
CA VAL A 818 -10.71 28.68 -0.76
C VAL A 818 -9.81 27.54 -1.19
N TRP A 819 -9.52 27.45 -2.49
CA TRP A 819 -8.56 26.51 -3.03
C TRP A 819 -7.13 26.90 -2.62
N ARG A 820 -6.29 25.91 -2.31
CA ARG A 820 -4.85 26.08 -2.10
C ARG A 820 -4.17 26.22 -3.46
N LYS A 821 -3.29 27.21 -3.59
CA LYS A 821 -2.45 27.39 -4.79
C LYS A 821 -3.29 27.35 -6.08
N GLN A 822 -2.85 26.58 -7.07
CA GLN A 822 -3.48 26.42 -8.38
C GLN A 822 -4.60 25.35 -8.42
N ALA A 823 -5.04 24.81 -7.27
CA ALA A 823 -5.95 23.67 -7.26
C ALA A 823 -7.29 23.95 -7.93
N GLY A 824 -7.88 25.11 -7.66
CA GLY A 824 -9.15 25.48 -8.30
C GLY A 824 -9.06 25.56 -9.83
N GLU A 825 -7.93 26.04 -10.37
CA GLU A 825 -7.69 26.09 -11.82
C GLU A 825 -7.50 24.69 -12.41
N ALA A 826 -6.70 23.85 -11.73
CA ALA A 826 -6.50 22.45 -12.11
C ALA A 826 -7.84 21.70 -12.21
N TYR A 827 -8.74 21.93 -11.25
CA TYR A 827 -10.03 21.26 -11.19
C TYR A 827 -11.02 21.77 -12.22
N ARG A 828 -11.15 23.09 -12.39
CA ARG A 828 -11.97 23.65 -13.49
C ARG A 828 -11.53 23.11 -14.85
N ALA A 829 -10.22 22.94 -15.04
CA ALA A 829 -9.68 22.43 -16.30
C ALA A 829 -10.06 20.97 -16.60
N VAL A 830 -10.41 20.16 -15.61
CA VAL A 830 -10.79 18.75 -15.81
C VAL A 830 -12.29 18.50 -15.75
N THR A 831 -13.03 19.37 -15.06
CA THR A 831 -14.49 19.31 -15.00
C THR A 831 -15.14 19.88 -16.25
N ALA A 832 -14.53 20.88 -16.90
CA ALA A 832 -15.01 21.46 -18.16
C ALA A 832 -14.89 20.51 -19.37
N VAL A 833 -14.08 19.45 -19.31
CA VAL A 833 -13.89 18.47 -20.40
C VAL A 833 -15.09 17.53 -20.54
N GLY A 834 -16.13 17.69 -19.72
CA GLY A 834 -17.40 16.95 -19.84
C GLY A 834 -18.31 17.42 -20.99
N ASP A 835 -18.12 18.64 -21.49
CA ASP A 835 -19.06 19.29 -22.42
C ASP A 835 -18.63 19.28 -23.90
N VAL A 836 -17.58 18.52 -24.27
CA VAL A 836 -17.04 18.45 -25.65
C VAL A 836 -17.28 17.10 -26.31
#